data_AF-A0A5B9QIV8-F1
#
_entry.id   AF-A0A5B9QIV8-F1
#
_cell.length_a   1.000
_cell.length_b   1.000
_cell.length_c   1.000
_cell.angle_alpha   90.00
_cell.angle_beta   90.00
_cell.angle_gamma   90.00
#
_symmetry.space_group_name_H-M   'P 1'
#
loop_
_entity.id
_entity.type
_entity.pdbx_description
1 polymer ?
#
loop_
_entity_poly.entity_id
_entity_poly.type
_entity_poly.pdbx_seq_one_letter_code
_entity_poly.pdbx_strand_id
1 'polypeptide(L)'
;MDRPNPQLANIEDQLSGLLRERTGYEIADLDRDASFLELGFDSLFLIQLSQQIKQRFRTKVTFRQLIEEVTSVDALITYLAEHQPADAAPTDAAESTAAVAATPAIVEASPALEASSVAATTATVSAAATPVPSQVAIAAPPQPAAPVATVPTVAATPVPATPVPTAPVSPPRAVSAPSVPATPAGTLSGIEQIILQQNALMAQHLSLLQGQPLPSAPASDVAPVPSGPAAEPHPQALNQHATDFCASPDACSGNGQATAGNGSPLPAPKPVSKHERFGPYKPVRRGTNNQLTEQQQHHLQQFTDRFIRRTAKSRAHAQTHRDHFADPRGVAGYRRIWKSMVYQIVVERSKGSQLWDVDGNQYVDIAMGFGLNLFGQSPDFITQALHEQLDRGVEVGPQSPIAGEVAQLLCDFARKDRATFCNTGSEAVMAAMRLARTVTGKSKVVYFNKDYHGNFDQVLVRSSRIGGKQVSSPAAPGVPQAYADNMIVLDYGTPEALQAIEQQADEIAAVLIEPVQSADPFLQPKAFLHEIRRITRERDIAMIMDEVITGFRAAPGGAQEWFDVWADMSTYGKILGGGMPIGALAGSCRYMDALDGGTWRYDDESEPEADMTFFAGTFVRHPLGLVAAQQVLRKVKEEGPELQQRLTDRTTQLTETLNTFFEDQQFPIRVAQFASQFRFMFPPDLEYADMLYFHLLDRGVFTRGWGDNCFLSTEHSDEDIAHVIRAVQESCLEIRQGGFFPDADDEKKNVVLNRSAPSATEPAALQSVAPEVATTPEAPEISTLVEIQPDGDKTPLFCAPAADGLTLVYHELSDELGDDQPVYGLNSPGVLGLPLPDTLEEMAAGLVAEIRAVQPQGPYLLIGYCSGGTLALEIAQQLIAAGDRVALLGMIETYNWLTAPSTNPSIWTKVGYGYQRCDFHLRNFLLLNTADKRQFLNAKWQALKVRTKVWRGAVANLFSRRKKRKPAALVNMSEIWKIHDELCEAYVPKPYPGRLIHFRPRRDYRCHLGEELEVSGSVEYHRMRSYPAGMMVRPFVTDLADMLREAIKEGLEEPATAPRLEETVA
;
A
#
# COMPACT_ATOMS: atom_id res chain seq x y z
N MET A 1 31.32 -34.25 -9.11
CA MET A 1 31.81 -33.20 -10.03
C MET A 1 31.19 -33.36 -11.41
N ASP A 2 29.91 -33.03 -11.55
CA ASP A 2 29.25 -33.03 -12.86
C ASP A 2 29.58 -31.76 -13.65
N ARG A 3 29.69 -31.90 -14.97
CA ARG A 3 29.84 -30.75 -15.86
C ARG A 3 28.52 -29.97 -15.84
N PRO A 4 28.52 -28.63 -15.77
CA PRO A 4 27.29 -27.86 -15.88
C PRO A 4 26.60 -28.23 -17.21
N ASN A 5 25.28 -28.42 -17.20
CA ASN A 5 24.54 -28.75 -18.40
C ASN A 5 24.68 -27.57 -19.40
N PRO A 6 25.36 -27.75 -20.54
CA PRO A 6 25.64 -26.64 -21.45
C PRO A 6 24.37 -26.05 -22.07
N GLN A 7 23.25 -26.79 -22.07
CA GLN A 7 21.96 -26.29 -22.52
C GLN A 7 21.36 -25.26 -21.54
N LEU A 8 21.47 -25.49 -20.23
CA LEU A 8 20.96 -24.56 -19.21
C LEU A 8 21.73 -23.25 -19.22
N ALA A 9 23.07 -23.31 -19.21
CA ALA A 9 23.91 -22.10 -19.26
C ALA A 9 23.66 -21.27 -20.54
N ASN A 10 23.47 -21.92 -21.69
CA ASN A 10 23.15 -21.23 -22.95
C ASN A 10 21.73 -20.61 -22.95
N ILE A 11 20.75 -21.22 -22.26
CA ILE A 11 19.42 -20.62 -22.07
C ILE A 11 19.49 -19.43 -21.12
N GLU A 12 20.27 -19.55 -20.04
CA GLU A 12 20.51 -18.50 -19.04
C GLU A 12 21.21 -17.28 -19.66
N ASP A 13 22.29 -17.45 -20.42
CA ASP A 13 22.97 -16.37 -21.16
C ASP A 13 22.01 -15.67 -22.14
N GLN A 14 21.22 -16.43 -22.90
CA GLN A 14 20.27 -15.87 -23.86
C GLN A 14 19.09 -15.14 -23.19
N LEU A 15 18.63 -15.62 -22.03
CA LEU A 15 17.58 -14.96 -21.25
C LEU A 15 18.13 -13.72 -20.53
N SER A 16 19.38 -13.75 -20.09
CA SER A 16 20.07 -12.59 -19.50
C SER A 16 20.22 -11.47 -20.52
N GLY A 17 20.62 -11.79 -21.76
CA GLY A 17 20.60 -10.83 -22.87
C GLY A 17 19.21 -10.23 -23.11
N LEU A 18 18.18 -11.07 -23.22
CA LEU A 18 16.78 -10.66 -23.44
C LEU A 18 16.24 -9.75 -22.33
N LEU A 19 16.47 -10.11 -21.06
CA LEU A 19 16.04 -9.29 -19.92
C LEU A 19 16.84 -7.99 -19.82
N ARG A 20 18.16 -8.01 -20.06
CA ARG A 20 19.00 -6.80 -20.06
C ARG A 20 18.63 -5.83 -21.17
N GLU A 21 18.34 -6.32 -22.37
CA GLU A 21 17.87 -5.52 -23.52
C GLU A 21 16.51 -4.85 -23.28
N ARG A 22 15.66 -5.39 -22.40
CA ARG A 22 14.29 -4.90 -22.15
C ARG A 22 14.08 -4.22 -20.80
N THR A 23 14.94 -4.47 -19.81
CA THR A 23 14.84 -3.89 -18.45
C THR A 23 16.03 -3.01 -18.07
N GLY A 24 17.19 -3.20 -18.72
CA GLY A 24 18.47 -2.63 -18.30
C GLY A 24 19.23 -3.43 -17.23
N TYR A 25 18.65 -4.50 -16.67
CA TYR A 25 19.25 -5.30 -15.59
C TYR A 25 19.84 -6.63 -16.10
N GLU A 26 20.97 -7.08 -15.55
CA GLU A 26 21.43 -8.46 -15.79
C GLU A 26 20.64 -9.44 -14.91
N ILE A 27 20.56 -10.73 -15.29
CA ILE A 27 19.93 -11.75 -14.40
C ILE A 27 20.62 -11.83 -13.02
N ALA A 28 21.89 -11.44 -12.93
CA ALA A 28 22.63 -11.38 -11.67
C ALA A 28 22.17 -10.25 -10.72
N ASP A 29 21.46 -9.23 -11.22
CA ASP A 29 20.91 -8.12 -10.42
C ASP A 29 19.44 -8.36 -10.00
N LEU A 30 18.82 -9.45 -10.49
CA LEU A 30 17.42 -9.79 -10.24
C LEU A 30 17.29 -10.89 -9.17
N ASP A 31 16.25 -10.80 -8.33
CA ASP A 31 15.80 -11.91 -7.50
C ASP A 31 15.18 -12.99 -8.42
N ARG A 32 15.85 -14.15 -8.52
CA ARG A 32 15.57 -15.16 -9.55
C ARG A 32 14.36 -16.04 -9.23
N ASP A 33 13.90 -16.03 -7.98
CA ASP A 33 12.75 -16.77 -7.46
C ASP A 33 11.55 -15.86 -7.17
N ALA A 34 11.78 -14.56 -6.98
CA ALA A 34 10.72 -13.57 -7.03
C ALA A 34 9.88 -13.75 -8.30
N SER A 35 8.56 -13.67 -8.17
CA SER A 35 7.72 -13.70 -9.36
C SER A 35 7.99 -12.47 -10.22
N PHE A 36 7.80 -12.56 -11.54
CA PHE A 36 7.98 -11.42 -12.43
C PHE A 36 7.17 -10.17 -12.00
N LEU A 37 5.97 -10.39 -11.44
CA LEU A 37 5.14 -9.33 -10.84
C LEU A 37 5.72 -8.74 -9.54
N GLU A 38 6.53 -9.48 -8.78
CA GLU A 38 7.28 -9.02 -7.60
C GLU A 38 8.57 -8.30 -8.00
N LEU A 39 9.21 -8.68 -9.11
CA LEU A 39 10.28 -7.92 -9.78
C LEU A 39 9.79 -6.58 -10.40
N GLY A 40 8.49 -6.30 -10.30
CA GLY A 40 7.90 -5.06 -10.84
C GLY A 40 7.68 -5.08 -12.35
N PHE A 41 7.85 -6.23 -13.01
CA PHE A 41 7.51 -6.37 -14.43
C PHE A 41 5.99 -6.30 -14.56
N ASP A 42 5.50 -5.26 -15.24
CA ASP A 42 4.08 -5.06 -15.43
C ASP A 42 3.48 -6.02 -16.47
N SER A 43 2.17 -5.91 -16.70
CA SER A 43 1.48 -6.80 -17.63
C SER A 43 1.90 -6.62 -19.09
N LEU A 44 2.35 -5.42 -19.49
CA LEU A 44 2.84 -5.16 -20.85
C LEU A 44 4.21 -5.81 -21.03
N PHE A 45 5.13 -5.61 -20.07
CA PHE A 45 6.43 -6.28 -20.07
C PHE A 45 6.28 -7.80 -20.10
N LEU A 46 5.37 -8.37 -19.31
CA LEU A 46 5.15 -9.82 -19.28
C LEU A 46 4.54 -10.37 -20.59
N ILE A 47 3.72 -9.60 -21.30
CA ILE A 47 3.26 -9.96 -22.65
C ILE A 47 4.45 -9.95 -23.62
N GLN A 48 5.24 -8.87 -23.64
CA GLN A 48 6.41 -8.74 -24.51
C GLN A 48 7.47 -9.81 -24.22
N LEU A 49 7.74 -10.12 -22.95
CA LEU A 49 8.60 -11.23 -22.53
C LEU A 49 8.08 -12.56 -23.10
N SER A 50 6.79 -12.84 -23.01
CA SER A 50 6.20 -14.07 -23.57
C SER A 50 6.39 -14.20 -25.10
N GLN A 51 6.29 -13.09 -25.82
CA GLN A 51 6.56 -13.03 -27.26
C GLN A 51 8.05 -13.17 -27.60
N GLN A 52 8.92 -12.50 -26.85
CA GLN A 52 10.37 -12.60 -27.04
C GLN A 52 10.90 -14.01 -26.70
N ILE A 53 10.35 -14.69 -25.69
CA ILE A 53 10.63 -16.10 -25.41
C ILE A 53 10.25 -17.00 -26.61
N LYS A 54 9.03 -16.80 -27.15
CA LYS A 54 8.53 -17.50 -28.34
C LYS A 54 9.41 -17.26 -29.58
N GLN A 55 10.00 -16.07 -29.73
CA GLN A 55 10.94 -15.74 -30.81
C GLN A 55 12.34 -16.33 -30.58
N ARG A 56 12.94 -16.13 -29.40
CA ARG A 56 14.33 -16.49 -29.07
C ARG A 56 14.54 -17.99 -28.88
N PHE A 57 13.64 -18.64 -28.15
CA PHE A 57 13.74 -20.05 -27.74
C PHE A 57 12.79 -20.98 -28.51
N ARG A 58 12.01 -20.45 -29.46
CA ARG A 58 10.96 -21.17 -30.23
C ARG A 58 9.89 -21.87 -29.37
N THR A 59 9.83 -21.55 -28.08
CA THR A 59 8.98 -22.21 -27.08
C THR A 59 7.83 -21.27 -26.72
N LYS A 60 6.57 -21.71 -26.89
CA LYS A 60 5.42 -20.88 -26.50
C LYS A 60 5.25 -20.90 -24.99
N VAL A 61 5.53 -19.77 -24.35
CA VAL A 61 5.00 -19.40 -23.03
C VAL A 61 3.93 -18.33 -23.27
N THR A 62 2.89 -18.29 -22.44
CA THR A 62 1.86 -17.23 -22.49
C THR A 62 1.93 -16.34 -21.26
N PHE A 63 1.45 -15.10 -21.38
CA PHE A 63 1.28 -14.16 -20.25
C PHE A 63 0.68 -14.82 -18.99
N ARG A 64 -0.38 -15.62 -19.16
CA ARG A 64 -1.02 -16.34 -18.06
C ARG A 64 -0.09 -17.36 -17.40
N GLN A 65 0.74 -18.06 -18.17
CA GLN A 65 1.70 -19.01 -17.63
C GLN A 65 2.83 -18.31 -16.88
N LEU A 66 3.32 -17.16 -17.36
CA LEU A 66 4.29 -16.32 -16.62
C LEU A 66 3.75 -15.77 -15.28
N ILE A 67 2.44 -15.91 -15.00
CA ILE A 67 1.77 -15.46 -13.77
C ILE A 67 1.25 -16.61 -12.90
N GLU A 68 0.83 -17.74 -13.49
CA GLU A 68 0.19 -18.85 -12.76
C GLU A 68 1.03 -20.15 -12.69
N GLU A 69 2.03 -20.33 -13.57
CA GLU A 69 2.71 -21.63 -13.77
C GLU A 69 4.25 -21.53 -13.76
N VAL A 70 4.81 -20.56 -14.49
CA VAL A 70 6.24 -20.36 -14.78
C VAL A 70 6.63 -18.97 -14.27
N THR A 71 6.56 -18.77 -12.95
CA THR A 71 6.37 -17.42 -12.39
C THR A 71 7.63 -16.59 -12.19
N SER A 72 8.82 -17.20 -12.20
CA SER A 72 10.12 -16.57 -11.89
C SER A 72 11.17 -16.86 -12.97
N VAL A 73 12.34 -16.21 -12.88
CA VAL A 73 13.45 -16.36 -13.85
C VAL A 73 13.91 -17.81 -13.94
N ASP A 74 14.15 -18.47 -12.81
CA ASP A 74 14.68 -19.84 -12.81
C ASP A 74 13.62 -20.91 -13.12
N ALA A 75 12.35 -20.63 -12.79
CA ALA A 75 11.22 -21.42 -13.29
C ALA A 75 11.13 -21.35 -14.82
N LEU A 76 11.38 -20.18 -15.41
CA LEU A 76 11.41 -19.97 -16.86
C LEU A 76 12.60 -20.65 -17.53
N ILE A 77 13.81 -20.53 -16.98
CA ILE A 77 15.01 -21.24 -17.50
C ILE A 77 14.78 -22.75 -17.49
N THR A 78 14.19 -23.28 -16.42
CA THR A 78 13.84 -24.71 -16.30
C THR A 78 12.80 -25.12 -17.34
N TYR A 79 11.69 -24.39 -17.45
CA TYR A 79 10.64 -24.66 -18.44
C TYR A 79 11.18 -24.63 -19.87
N LEU A 80 12.07 -23.69 -20.20
CA LEU A 80 12.68 -23.58 -21.53
C LEU A 80 13.67 -24.70 -21.85
N ALA A 81 14.37 -25.25 -20.85
CA ALA A 81 15.22 -26.43 -21.03
C ALA A 81 14.38 -27.70 -21.26
N GLU A 82 13.25 -27.85 -20.57
CA GLU A 82 12.33 -28.98 -20.74
C GLU A 82 11.53 -28.93 -22.05
N HIS A 83 11.20 -27.75 -22.56
CA HIS A 83 10.30 -27.56 -23.70
C HIS A 83 10.99 -27.09 -24.99
N GLN A 84 12.33 -27.04 -25.01
CA GLN A 84 13.10 -26.80 -26.24
C GLN A 84 12.95 -27.98 -27.24
N PRO A 85 12.72 -27.72 -28.54
CA PRO A 85 12.71 -28.79 -29.54
C PRO A 85 14.12 -29.39 -29.72
N ALA A 86 14.20 -30.72 -29.80
CA ALA A 86 15.43 -31.51 -29.69
C ALA A 86 16.45 -31.40 -30.86
N ASP A 87 16.27 -30.45 -31.79
CA ASP A 87 17.18 -30.17 -32.91
C ASP A 87 17.52 -28.66 -32.95
N ALA A 88 18.55 -28.28 -32.19
CA ALA A 88 19.09 -26.93 -32.12
C ALA A 88 20.62 -26.93 -31.94
N ALA A 89 21.34 -27.57 -32.86
CA ALA A 89 22.80 -27.46 -32.92
C ALA A 89 23.22 -26.01 -33.26
N PRO A 90 24.34 -25.50 -32.70
CA PRO A 90 24.81 -24.14 -32.98
C PRO A 90 25.34 -24.03 -34.42
N THR A 91 24.89 -23.01 -35.15
CA THR A 91 25.37 -22.71 -36.50
C THR A 91 26.53 -21.72 -36.46
N ASP A 92 27.76 -22.23 -36.46
CA ASP A 92 28.94 -21.42 -36.79
C ASP A 92 28.84 -20.91 -38.24
N ALA A 93 29.10 -19.62 -38.43
CA ALA A 93 29.21 -18.99 -39.74
C ALA A 93 30.24 -17.83 -39.69
N ALA A 94 31.51 -18.18 -39.84
CA ALA A 94 32.61 -17.23 -39.89
C ALA A 94 32.90 -16.72 -41.32
N GLU A 95 33.68 -15.65 -41.40
CA GLU A 95 34.39 -15.11 -42.56
C GLU A 95 33.58 -14.60 -43.78
N SER A 96 33.64 -13.27 -43.97
CA SER A 96 34.27 -12.73 -45.18
C SER A 96 34.86 -11.35 -44.93
N THR A 97 36.18 -11.20 -45.05
CA THR A 97 36.90 -9.92 -44.86
C THR A 97 37.50 -9.43 -46.18
N ALA A 98 37.10 -8.24 -46.64
CA ALA A 98 37.80 -7.46 -47.65
C ALA A 98 37.39 -5.97 -47.64
N ALA A 99 38.23 -4.98 -47.99
CA ALA A 99 39.69 -4.89 -47.90
C ALA A 99 40.13 -3.41 -48.07
N VAL A 100 40.98 -2.93 -47.15
CA VAL A 100 42.03 -1.89 -47.28
C VAL A 100 41.82 -0.69 -48.25
N ALA A 101 41.82 0.52 -47.66
CA ALA A 101 42.44 1.73 -48.24
C ALA A 101 43.07 2.56 -47.09
N ALA A 102 44.12 3.35 -47.35
CA ALA A 102 45.04 3.85 -46.30
C ALA A 102 45.31 5.38 -46.30
N THR A 103 45.95 5.84 -45.22
CA THR A 103 46.43 7.22 -44.90
C THR A 103 47.47 7.76 -45.90
N PRO A 104 47.68 9.11 -46.02
CA PRO A 104 48.38 9.96 -45.02
C PRO A 104 47.59 11.23 -44.62
N ALA A 105 47.78 11.92 -43.48
CA ALA A 105 48.92 12.25 -42.59
C ALA A 105 49.70 13.55 -42.98
N ILE A 106 49.58 14.58 -42.12
CA ILE A 106 50.37 15.82 -41.94
C ILE A 106 49.74 16.57 -40.73
N VAL A 107 50.39 17.42 -39.91
CA VAL A 107 51.69 17.44 -39.18
C VAL A 107 51.82 18.85 -38.54
N GLU A 108 52.21 18.94 -37.26
CA GLU A 108 52.64 20.18 -36.53
C GLU A 108 51.60 21.34 -36.36
N ALA A 109 51.72 22.27 -35.40
CA ALA A 109 52.43 22.34 -34.11
C ALA A 109 51.85 23.48 -33.23
N SER A 110 52.19 23.50 -31.93
CA SER A 110 52.02 24.68 -31.06
C SER A 110 53.12 25.74 -31.32
N PRO A 111 52.95 27.00 -30.84
CA PRO A 111 53.49 27.31 -29.52
C PRO A 111 52.63 28.32 -28.71
N ALA A 112 53.04 28.58 -27.47
CA ALA A 112 52.56 29.69 -26.63
C ALA A 112 53.69 30.70 -26.39
N LEU A 113 53.35 31.97 -26.09
CA LEU A 113 54.04 32.85 -25.11
C LEU A 113 53.39 34.25 -25.00
N GLU A 114 53.90 35.02 -24.04
CA GLU A 114 53.56 36.38 -23.56
C GLU A 114 53.61 37.48 -24.68
N ALA A 115 53.22 38.76 -24.52
CA ALA A 115 53.24 39.61 -23.31
C ALA A 115 52.48 40.97 -23.42
N SER A 116 52.07 41.51 -22.25
CA SER A 116 52.24 42.90 -21.76
C SER A 116 51.55 44.16 -22.38
N SER A 117 51.12 45.05 -21.46
CA SER A 117 51.15 46.54 -21.52
C SER A 117 50.00 47.31 -22.22
N VAL A 118 49.62 48.57 -21.89
CA VAL A 118 49.79 49.44 -20.67
C VAL A 118 48.80 50.64 -20.72
N ALA A 119 48.60 51.33 -19.58
CA ALA A 119 47.98 52.66 -19.36
C ALA A 119 46.42 52.75 -19.38
N ALA A 120 45.74 53.71 -18.73
CA ALA A 120 45.89 54.65 -17.58
C ALA A 120 44.67 55.65 -17.66
N THR A 121 44.27 56.52 -16.71
CA THR A 121 44.90 57.10 -15.50
C THR A 121 43.84 57.75 -14.57
N THR A 122 43.92 57.55 -13.22
CA THR A 122 43.56 58.49 -12.09
C THR A 122 42.16 59.15 -11.97
N ALA A 123 41.65 59.65 -10.81
CA ALA A 123 42.10 59.83 -9.41
C ALA A 123 40.87 59.56 -8.46
N THR A 124 40.89 59.12 -7.18
CA THR A 124 41.59 59.53 -5.91
C THR A 124 41.23 60.95 -5.43
N VAL A 125 40.98 61.26 -4.13
CA VAL A 125 41.74 61.08 -2.86
C VAL A 125 40.76 61.13 -1.64
N SER A 126 40.73 60.14 -0.70
CA SER A 126 41.38 60.05 0.65
C SER A 126 40.74 60.91 1.80
N ALA A 127 40.86 60.65 3.13
CA ALA A 127 41.79 59.79 3.89
C ALA A 127 41.33 59.40 5.34
N ALA A 128 41.98 58.35 5.91
CA ALA A 128 42.45 58.18 7.32
C ALA A 128 41.45 57.97 8.50
N ALA A 129 41.73 57.23 9.60
CA ALA A 129 42.89 56.39 10.01
C ALA A 129 42.53 55.30 11.09
N THR A 130 43.51 54.45 11.45
CA THR A 130 43.49 53.25 12.36
C THR A 130 44.09 53.57 13.78
N PRO A 131 44.53 52.68 14.74
CA PRO A 131 44.69 51.19 14.74
C PRO A 131 44.49 50.34 16.08
N VAL A 132 44.15 49.02 15.97
CA VAL A 132 44.86 47.74 16.40
C VAL A 132 45.54 47.62 17.82
N PRO A 133 45.71 46.45 18.55
CA PRO A 133 45.20 45.02 18.50
C PRO A 133 44.81 44.29 19.85
N SER A 134 44.46 42.97 19.78
CA SER A 134 45.00 41.80 20.59
C SER A 134 44.19 40.99 21.66
N GLN A 135 44.09 39.67 21.39
CA GLN A 135 44.29 38.44 22.25
C GLN A 135 43.34 37.96 23.41
N VAL A 136 42.49 36.95 23.10
CA VAL A 136 42.54 35.50 23.53
C VAL A 136 42.53 35.03 25.03
N ALA A 137 41.61 34.06 25.33
CA ALA A 137 41.71 32.85 26.23
C ALA A 137 41.02 32.70 27.64
N ILE A 138 40.23 31.60 27.77
CA ILE A 138 40.18 30.53 28.84
C ILE A 138 39.28 30.61 30.14
N ALA A 139 38.52 29.50 30.36
CA ALA A 139 38.00 28.87 31.62
C ALA A 139 36.81 29.42 32.47
N ALA A 140 36.27 28.51 33.33
CA ALA A 140 35.13 28.59 34.29
C ALA A 140 35.53 27.86 35.62
N PRO A 141 34.68 27.62 36.68
CA PRO A 141 33.26 27.90 36.98
C PRO A 141 33.14 28.77 38.30
N PRO A 142 32.37 28.57 39.43
CA PRO A 142 31.34 27.60 39.91
C PRO A 142 30.08 28.24 40.61
N GLN A 143 29.40 27.49 41.50
CA GLN A 143 28.27 27.86 42.42
C GLN A 143 28.77 28.10 43.89
N PRO A 144 27.97 28.21 45.01
CA PRO A 144 26.49 28.16 45.22
C PRO A 144 25.86 29.14 46.29
N ALA A 145 24.52 29.03 46.50
CA ALA A 145 23.67 29.13 47.74
C ALA A 145 24.06 30.03 48.96
N ALA A 146 23.20 30.58 49.83
CA ALA A 146 21.74 30.77 50.06
C ALA A 146 21.62 31.73 51.31
N PRO A 147 20.65 31.71 52.28
CA PRO A 147 19.21 31.36 52.33
C PRO A 147 18.33 32.50 52.94
N VAL A 148 17.03 32.25 53.26
CA VAL A 148 16.14 32.84 54.33
C VAL A 148 14.63 32.77 53.94
N ALA A 149 13.61 32.79 54.82
CA ALA A 149 13.29 31.91 55.97
C ALA A 149 11.80 32.06 56.43
N THR A 150 11.01 30.99 56.30
CA THR A 150 9.87 30.52 57.17
C THR A 150 8.91 31.48 57.91
N VAL A 151 7.58 31.40 57.59
CA VAL A 151 6.41 31.09 58.49
C VAL A 151 6.02 32.18 59.56
N PRO A 152 4.74 32.35 60.07
CA PRO A 152 3.52 31.51 60.04
C PRO A 152 2.12 32.12 59.69
N THR A 153 1.21 31.23 59.26
CA THR A 153 -0.16 30.90 59.79
C THR A 153 -1.06 31.91 60.54
N VAL A 154 -2.38 31.97 60.19
CA VAL A 154 -3.60 31.73 61.04
C VAL A 154 -4.90 32.09 60.26
N ALA A 155 -6.06 31.50 60.61
CA ALA A 155 -7.33 31.54 59.86
C ALA A 155 -8.52 32.17 60.63
N ALA A 156 -9.61 32.52 59.92
CA ALA A 156 -10.93 32.85 60.50
C ALA A 156 -12.10 32.74 59.48
N THR A 157 -13.33 32.50 59.97
CA THR A 157 -14.62 32.58 59.23
C THR A 157 -15.66 33.34 60.06
N PRO A 158 -16.60 34.09 59.44
CA PRO A 158 -18.05 33.90 59.71
C PRO A 158 -19.03 34.34 58.55
N VAL A 159 -20.35 34.17 58.76
CA VAL A 159 -21.53 34.28 57.84
C VAL A 159 -22.81 34.57 58.70
N PRO A 160 -24.00 35.11 58.26
CA PRO A 160 -24.53 35.58 56.95
C PRO A 160 -25.13 37.04 56.95
N ALA A 161 -25.84 37.45 55.87
CA ALA A 161 -26.87 38.52 55.85
C ALA A 161 -27.95 38.30 54.75
N THR A 162 -29.18 38.85 54.88
CA THR A 162 -30.38 38.60 54.02
C THR A 162 -31.28 39.88 53.78
N PRO A 163 -32.55 39.90 53.28
CA PRO A 163 -32.86 40.44 51.92
C PRO A 163 -34.14 41.36 51.75
N VAL A 164 -34.60 41.56 50.48
CA VAL A 164 -35.93 42.09 49.99
C VAL A 164 -36.15 43.63 50.17
N PRO A 165 -37.01 44.41 49.42
CA PRO A 165 -38.03 44.16 48.36
C PRO A 165 -37.76 44.90 46.99
N THR A 166 -38.60 45.03 45.94
CA THR A 166 -40.08 45.01 45.68
C THR A 166 -40.48 44.47 44.27
N ALA A 167 -41.78 44.30 43.99
CA ALA A 167 -42.41 44.01 42.66
C ALA A 167 -43.52 45.08 42.35
N PRO A 168 -44.44 44.99 41.34
CA PRO A 168 -44.62 44.05 40.20
C PRO A 168 -44.99 44.71 38.82
N VAL A 169 -45.04 43.92 37.72
CA VAL A 169 -45.77 44.25 36.46
C VAL A 169 -46.39 42.98 35.84
N SER A 170 -47.55 43.10 35.17
CA SER A 170 -48.39 42.00 34.66
C SER A 170 -47.97 41.40 33.29
N PRO A 171 -48.35 40.14 32.96
CA PRO A 171 -47.92 39.44 31.74
C PRO A 171 -48.84 39.61 30.51
N PRO A 172 -48.34 39.37 29.29
CA PRO A 172 -49.14 39.23 28.07
C PRO A 172 -49.78 37.84 27.91
N ARG A 173 -50.74 37.73 26.98
CA ARG A 173 -51.57 36.53 26.72
C ARG A 173 -50.78 35.30 26.25
N ALA A 174 -51.23 34.12 26.68
CA ALA A 174 -50.91 32.84 26.05
C ALA A 174 -51.60 32.68 24.68
N VAL A 175 -51.01 31.88 23.80
CA VAL A 175 -51.61 31.36 22.56
C VAL A 175 -51.69 29.85 22.69
N SER A 176 -52.89 29.28 22.53
CA SER A 176 -53.13 27.85 22.75
C SER A 176 -52.60 26.99 21.60
N ALA A 177 -51.76 26.00 21.92
CA ALA A 177 -51.45 24.89 21.02
C ALA A 177 -52.63 23.87 21.01
N PRO A 178 -52.89 23.16 19.90
CA PRO A 178 -54.05 22.27 19.79
C PRO A 178 -53.86 20.97 20.60
N SER A 179 -54.93 20.55 21.27
CA SER A 179 -55.01 19.24 21.94
C SER A 179 -55.23 18.11 20.93
N VAL A 180 -54.32 17.14 20.90
CA VAL A 180 -54.49 15.89 20.14
C VAL A 180 -55.29 14.88 20.98
N PRO A 181 -56.28 14.15 20.42
CA PRO A 181 -57.04 13.16 21.17
C PRO A 181 -56.18 11.96 21.62
N ALA A 182 -56.54 11.36 22.77
CA ALA A 182 -55.96 10.09 23.20
C ALA A 182 -56.62 8.91 22.47
N THR A 183 -55.83 8.11 21.77
CA THR A 183 -56.26 6.86 21.11
C THR A 183 -56.05 5.67 22.05
N PRO A 184 -56.96 4.66 22.12
CA PRO A 184 -56.80 3.52 23.02
C PRO A 184 -55.56 2.67 22.72
N ALA A 185 -55.03 1.99 23.76
CA ALA A 185 -53.88 1.11 23.63
C ALA A 185 -54.21 -0.18 22.85
N GLY A 186 -53.58 -0.34 21.69
CA GLY A 186 -53.66 -1.54 20.86
C GLY A 186 -53.16 -1.27 19.45
N THR A 187 -52.33 -2.17 18.90
CA THR A 187 -51.81 -2.12 17.51
C THR A 187 -51.20 -0.79 17.05
N LEU A 188 -49.96 -0.52 17.48
CA LEU A 188 -49.01 0.35 16.77
C LEU A 188 -47.76 -0.47 16.40
N SER A 189 -47.10 -0.13 15.31
CA SER A 189 -45.86 -0.80 14.88
C SER A 189 -44.65 -0.32 15.67
N GLY A 190 -43.59 -1.14 15.76
CA GLY A 190 -42.38 -0.79 16.51
C GLY A 190 -41.67 0.47 16.01
N ILE A 191 -41.82 0.82 14.72
CA ILE A 191 -41.26 2.06 14.15
C ILE A 191 -42.00 3.29 14.70
N GLU A 192 -43.32 3.22 14.89
CA GLU A 192 -44.11 4.33 15.44
C GLU A 192 -43.79 4.56 16.92
N GLN A 193 -43.53 3.50 17.69
CA GLN A 193 -43.02 3.61 19.05
C GLN A 193 -41.64 4.28 19.10
N ILE A 194 -40.71 3.88 18.22
CA ILE A 194 -39.37 4.50 18.13
C ILE A 194 -39.46 5.99 17.76
N ILE A 195 -40.34 6.37 16.83
CA ILE A 195 -40.55 7.79 16.44
C ILE A 195 -41.08 8.61 17.61
N LEU A 196 -42.06 8.09 18.38
CA LEU A 196 -42.55 8.75 19.59
C LEU A 196 -41.46 8.91 20.65
N GLN A 197 -40.62 7.89 20.83
CA GLN A 197 -39.51 7.90 21.79
C GLN A 197 -38.38 8.87 21.36
N GLN A 198 -38.07 8.96 20.06
CA GLN A 198 -37.16 9.98 19.52
C GLN A 198 -37.69 11.40 19.71
N ASN A 199 -38.98 11.64 19.45
CA ASN A 199 -39.59 12.97 19.65
C ASN A 199 -39.56 13.40 21.12
N ALA A 200 -39.75 12.47 22.07
CA ALA A 200 -39.63 12.74 23.51
C ALA A 200 -38.19 13.12 23.91
N LEU A 201 -37.18 12.37 23.44
CA LEU A 201 -35.76 12.68 23.63
C LEU A 201 -35.37 14.04 23.02
N MET A 202 -35.87 14.34 21.81
CA MET A 202 -35.58 15.60 21.13
C MET A 202 -36.19 16.82 21.86
N ALA A 203 -37.35 16.66 22.50
CA ALA A 203 -37.94 17.66 23.38
C ALA A 203 -37.14 17.87 24.68
N GLN A 204 -36.58 16.81 25.26
CA GLN A 204 -35.67 16.92 26.42
C GLN A 204 -34.36 17.64 26.06
N HIS A 205 -33.74 17.31 24.92
CA HIS A 205 -32.56 18.03 24.42
C HIS A 205 -32.85 19.52 24.14
N LEU A 206 -34.01 19.85 23.57
CA LEU A 206 -34.44 21.25 23.38
C LEU A 206 -34.63 22.00 24.71
N SER A 207 -35.13 21.33 25.74
CA SER A 207 -35.31 21.92 27.09
C SER A 207 -33.97 22.20 27.78
N LEU A 208 -33.02 21.26 27.67
CA LEU A 208 -31.64 21.41 28.15
C LEU A 208 -30.89 22.54 27.43
N LEU A 209 -31.01 22.64 26.11
CA LEU A 209 -30.42 23.72 25.30
C LEU A 209 -31.03 25.11 25.60
N GLN A 210 -32.21 25.16 26.20
CA GLN A 210 -32.86 26.40 26.67
C GLN A 210 -32.59 26.70 28.16
N GLY A 211 -31.68 25.96 28.80
CA GLY A 211 -31.27 26.18 30.19
C GLY A 211 -32.36 25.93 31.23
N GLN A 212 -33.43 25.21 30.86
CA GLN A 212 -34.51 24.87 31.78
C GLN A 212 -34.17 23.60 32.58
N PRO A 213 -34.41 23.57 33.91
CA PRO A 213 -34.17 22.37 34.71
C PRO A 213 -35.10 21.24 34.28
N LEU A 214 -34.56 20.02 34.18
CA LEU A 214 -35.35 18.82 33.88
C LEU A 214 -36.37 18.55 35.00
N PRO A 215 -37.63 18.20 34.67
CA PRO A 215 -38.62 17.85 35.67
C PRO A 215 -38.27 16.52 36.36
N SER A 216 -38.31 16.50 37.69
CA SER A 216 -38.11 15.30 38.50
C SER A 216 -39.17 14.25 38.22
N ALA A 217 -38.77 12.98 38.03
CA ALA A 217 -39.69 11.86 37.92
C ALA A 217 -40.51 11.71 39.23
N PRO A 218 -41.81 11.33 39.15
CA PRO A 218 -42.64 11.14 40.34
C PRO A 218 -42.18 9.92 41.14
N ALA A 219 -42.18 10.04 42.47
CA ALA A 219 -42.02 8.90 43.36
C ALA A 219 -43.30 8.05 43.38
N SER A 220 -43.14 6.73 43.45
CA SER A 220 -44.24 5.77 43.62
C SER A 220 -44.19 5.21 45.04
N ASP A 221 -45.22 5.48 45.84
CA ASP A 221 -45.32 4.99 47.21
C ASP A 221 -45.38 3.46 47.29
N VAL A 222 -44.64 2.88 48.25
CA VAL A 222 -44.68 1.45 48.57
C VAL A 222 -45.47 1.24 49.87
N ALA A 223 -46.63 0.59 49.76
CA ALA A 223 -47.42 0.17 50.91
C ALA A 223 -46.97 -1.22 51.42
N PRO A 224 -47.02 -1.50 52.74
CA PRO A 224 -46.35 -2.67 53.33
C PRO A 224 -47.18 -3.96 53.32
N VAL A 225 -46.49 -5.09 53.36
CA VAL A 225 -47.03 -6.44 53.62
C VAL A 225 -46.48 -6.93 54.98
N PRO A 226 -47.30 -7.55 55.86
CA PRO A 226 -46.91 -7.86 57.24
C PRO A 226 -45.98 -9.08 57.38
N SER A 227 -45.32 -9.18 58.54
CA SER A 227 -44.23 -10.12 58.83
C SER A 227 -44.66 -11.45 59.48
N GLY A 228 -43.89 -12.51 59.18
CA GLY A 228 -43.95 -13.84 59.81
C GLY A 228 -42.60 -14.58 59.65
N PRO A 229 -42.19 -15.50 60.55
CA PRO A 229 -40.75 -15.63 60.86
C PRO A 229 -40.02 -16.90 60.36
N ALA A 230 -38.76 -16.68 59.98
CA ALA A 230 -37.52 -17.48 60.16
C ALA A 230 -37.56 -19.03 60.27
N ALA A 231 -36.81 -19.70 59.36
CA ALA A 231 -35.88 -20.80 59.69
C ALA A 231 -34.95 -21.17 58.50
N GLU A 232 -33.69 -21.48 58.79
CA GLU A 232 -32.88 -22.50 58.10
C GLU A 232 -32.88 -23.77 58.99
N PRO A 233 -32.62 -25.02 58.51
CA PRO A 233 -31.67 -25.38 57.43
C PRO A 233 -32.09 -26.54 56.48
N HIS A 234 -31.12 -27.04 55.70
CA HIS A 234 -31.06 -28.28 54.89
C HIS A 234 -31.67 -29.58 55.51
N PRO A 235 -31.88 -30.69 54.75
CA PRO A 235 -32.03 -30.89 53.28
C PRO A 235 -33.14 -31.91 52.85
N GLN A 236 -33.17 -32.25 51.54
CA GLN A 236 -33.77 -33.44 50.86
C GLN A 236 -35.26 -33.47 50.42
N ALA A 237 -35.46 -33.90 49.16
CA ALA A 237 -36.62 -34.60 48.55
C ALA A 237 -37.98 -33.86 48.41
N LEU A 238 -38.78 -34.03 47.32
CA LEU A 238 -38.62 -34.79 46.06
C LEU A 238 -39.65 -34.31 44.99
N ASN A 239 -39.23 -34.23 43.71
CA ASN A 239 -40.07 -34.15 42.47
C ASN A 239 -41.04 -32.95 42.30
N GLN A 240 -41.38 -32.47 41.08
CA GLN A 240 -41.49 -33.15 39.77
C GLN A 240 -41.00 -32.27 38.58
N HIS A 241 -40.76 -32.92 37.42
CA HIS A 241 -40.53 -32.38 36.06
C HIS A 241 -39.30 -31.43 35.90
N ALA A 242 -38.22 -31.78 35.20
CA ALA A 242 -38.18 -32.42 33.87
C ALA A 242 -36.85 -33.16 33.61
N THR A 243 -36.98 -34.41 33.14
CA THR A 243 -35.94 -35.43 32.89
C THR A 243 -36.44 -36.28 31.70
N ASP A 244 -35.69 -36.80 30.73
CA ASP A 244 -34.24 -36.79 30.38
C ASP A 244 -34.18 -36.93 28.81
N PHE A 245 -33.14 -37.34 28.05
CA PHE A 245 -31.82 -37.96 28.27
C PHE A 245 -30.89 -37.64 27.08
N CYS A 246 -29.58 -37.90 27.22
CA CYS A 246 -28.59 -37.88 26.13
C CYS A 246 -27.86 -39.24 25.97
N ALA A 247 -27.05 -39.33 24.90
CA ALA A 247 -25.86 -40.18 24.73
C ALA A 247 -25.95 -41.60 24.09
N SER A 248 -25.47 -41.65 22.83
CA SER A 248 -24.42 -42.58 22.36
C SER A 248 -24.79 -44.08 22.12
N PRO A 249 -23.86 -45.02 21.83
CA PRO A 249 -23.80 -45.62 20.47
C PRO A 249 -23.83 -47.17 20.44
N ASP A 250 -23.56 -47.74 19.24
CA ASP A 250 -23.27 -49.16 18.94
C ASP A 250 -24.32 -50.23 19.30
N ALA A 251 -25.26 -50.48 18.38
CA ALA A 251 -25.70 -51.83 18.01
C ALA A 251 -26.62 -51.84 16.77
N CYS A 252 -26.27 -52.59 15.71
CA CYS A 252 -27.19 -53.49 14.98
C CYS A 252 -26.49 -54.19 13.79
N SER A 253 -26.34 -55.51 13.88
CA SER A 253 -26.14 -56.39 12.71
C SER A 253 -27.45 -57.12 12.41
N GLY A 254 -27.78 -57.37 11.14
CA GLY A 254 -28.83 -58.36 10.78
C GLY A 254 -29.87 -57.93 9.73
N ASN A 255 -29.50 -58.10 8.46
CA ASN A 255 -30.34 -58.44 7.29
C ASN A 255 -31.85 -58.06 7.26
N GLY A 256 -32.22 -57.20 6.30
CA GLY A 256 -33.57 -57.09 5.74
C GLY A 256 -33.55 -56.29 4.43
N GLN A 257 -33.98 -56.89 3.30
CA GLN A 257 -33.85 -56.28 1.96
C GLN A 257 -35.08 -55.45 1.56
N ALA A 258 -34.89 -54.24 1.01
CA ALA A 258 -35.71 -53.67 -0.08
C ALA A 258 -35.05 -52.44 -0.76
N THR A 259 -34.88 -52.53 -2.09
CA THR A 259 -34.89 -51.44 -3.11
C THR A 259 -34.19 -50.10 -2.84
N ALA A 260 -33.19 -49.77 -3.67
CA ALA A 260 -32.57 -48.45 -3.70
C ALA A 260 -33.43 -47.37 -4.41
N GLY A 261 -33.29 -46.12 -3.98
CA GLY A 261 -33.78 -44.92 -4.67
C GLY A 261 -32.71 -43.84 -4.69
N ASN A 262 -32.40 -43.30 -5.88
CA ASN A 262 -31.33 -42.31 -6.04
C ASN A 262 -31.73 -40.94 -5.47
N GLY A 263 -30.93 -40.43 -4.53
CA GLY A 263 -31.06 -39.07 -3.98
C GLY A 263 -29.71 -38.52 -3.57
N SER A 264 -29.00 -37.88 -4.50
CA SER A 264 -27.71 -37.23 -4.21
C SER A 264 -27.88 -36.05 -3.25
N PRO A 265 -27.01 -35.88 -2.24
CA PRO A 265 -27.03 -34.70 -1.38
C PRO A 265 -26.74 -33.43 -2.18
N LEU A 266 -27.38 -32.32 -1.80
CA LEU A 266 -27.23 -31.03 -2.48
C LEU A 266 -25.79 -30.51 -2.34
N PRO A 267 -25.15 -30.02 -3.43
CA PRO A 267 -23.79 -29.50 -3.38
C PRO A 267 -23.75 -28.15 -2.66
N ALA A 268 -22.73 -27.95 -1.82
CA ALA A 268 -22.48 -26.69 -1.14
C ALA A 268 -22.27 -25.53 -2.16
N PRO A 269 -22.73 -24.30 -1.86
CA PRO A 269 -22.61 -23.17 -2.78
C PRO A 269 -21.13 -22.80 -3.01
N LYS A 270 -20.70 -22.78 -4.27
CA LYS A 270 -19.35 -22.34 -4.65
C LYS A 270 -19.16 -20.84 -4.32
N PRO A 271 -18.04 -20.42 -3.71
CA PRO A 271 -17.79 -19.01 -3.42
C PRO A 271 -17.56 -18.20 -4.71
N VAL A 272 -18.40 -17.20 -4.96
CA VAL A 272 -18.32 -16.33 -6.13
C VAL A 272 -17.68 -14.99 -5.76
N SER A 273 -16.36 -14.86 -5.91
CA SER A 273 -15.67 -13.58 -5.74
C SER A 273 -15.88 -12.69 -6.97
N LYS A 274 -16.88 -11.81 -6.93
CA LYS A 274 -17.26 -10.90 -8.03
C LYS A 274 -16.75 -9.47 -7.87
N HIS A 275 -15.59 -9.30 -7.23
CA HIS A 275 -14.95 -8.02 -6.97
C HIS A 275 -13.47 -8.10 -7.31
N GLU A 276 -12.99 -7.17 -8.14
CA GLU A 276 -11.57 -6.94 -8.37
C GLU A 276 -10.91 -6.51 -7.06
N ARG A 277 -9.72 -7.07 -6.78
CA ARG A 277 -8.95 -6.77 -5.58
C ARG A 277 -7.89 -5.74 -5.94
N PHE A 278 -8.19 -4.46 -5.72
CA PHE A 278 -7.20 -3.38 -5.86
C PHE A 278 -6.08 -3.54 -4.83
N GLY A 279 -4.82 -3.40 -5.26
CA GLY A 279 -3.64 -3.42 -4.39
C GLY A 279 -2.93 -4.80 -4.28
N PRO A 280 -1.65 -4.81 -3.88
CA PRO A 280 -0.73 -5.94 -3.98
C PRO A 280 -0.91 -6.96 -2.83
N TYR A 281 -2.13 -7.46 -2.67
CA TYR A 281 -2.40 -8.54 -1.74
C TYR A 281 -1.60 -9.79 -2.15
N LYS A 282 -0.54 -10.15 -1.41
CA LYS A 282 0.13 -11.45 -1.59
C LYS A 282 -0.94 -12.54 -1.46
N PRO A 283 -1.27 -13.28 -2.54
CA PRO A 283 -2.35 -14.24 -2.48
C PRO A 283 -1.96 -15.40 -1.55
N VAL A 284 -2.93 -15.93 -0.82
CA VAL A 284 -2.78 -17.20 -0.09
C VAL A 284 -2.15 -18.23 -1.03
N ARG A 285 -0.95 -18.76 -0.70
CA ARG A 285 -0.15 -19.63 -1.58
C ARG A 285 -0.88 -20.94 -1.91
N ARG A 286 -1.74 -20.87 -2.92
CA ARG A 286 -2.39 -21.99 -3.62
C ARG A 286 -1.38 -22.57 -4.62
N GLY A 287 -0.30 -23.14 -4.09
CA GLY A 287 0.92 -23.46 -4.84
C GLY A 287 0.70 -24.25 -6.13
N THR A 288 1.65 -24.04 -7.05
CA THR A 288 1.85 -24.77 -8.31
C THR A 288 2.03 -26.28 -8.06
N ASN A 289 1.86 -27.08 -9.11
CA ASN A 289 1.80 -28.55 -9.00
C ASN A 289 3.20 -29.22 -8.97
N ASN A 290 4.18 -28.64 -8.29
CA ASN A 290 5.43 -29.36 -8.01
C ASN A 290 5.09 -30.56 -7.12
N GLN A 291 5.33 -31.77 -7.64
CA GLN A 291 5.13 -33.00 -6.88
C GLN A 291 6.32 -33.17 -5.92
N LEU A 292 6.02 -33.20 -4.63
CA LEU A 292 7.02 -33.56 -3.61
C LEU A 292 7.61 -34.94 -3.97
N THR A 293 8.91 -35.12 -3.76
CA THR A 293 9.53 -36.45 -3.90
C THR A 293 8.93 -37.44 -2.91
N GLU A 294 9.04 -38.74 -3.16
CA GLU A 294 8.52 -39.75 -2.22
C GLU A 294 9.11 -39.59 -0.81
N GLN A 295 10.39 -39.20 -0.72
CA GLN A 295 11.08 -38.84 0.53
C GLN A 295 10.44 -37.63 1.21
N GLN A 296 10.28 -36.51 0.51
CA GLN A 296 9.63 -35.29 1.01
C GLN A 296 8.19 -35.54 1.46
N GLN A 297 7.42 -36.30 0.68
CA GLN A 297 6.03 -36.63 0.99
C GLN A 297 5.93 -37.56 2.21
N HIS A 298 6.81 -38.58 2.31
CA HIS A 298 6.86 -39.47 3.47
C HIS A 298 7.24 -38.72 4.75
N HIS A 299 8.28 -37.88 4.67
CA HIS A 299 8.74 -37.03 5.76
C HIS A 299 7.64 -36.06 6.22
N LEU A 300 7.04 -35.31 5.29
CA LEU A 300 5.99 -34.34 5.61
C LEU A 300 4.75 -35.01 6.22
N GLN A 301 4.39 -36.22 5.81
CA GLN A 301 3.31 -36.99 6.42
C GLN A 301 3.65 -37.40 7.86
N GLN A 302 4.83 -37.98 8.09
CA GLN A 302 5.29 -38.37 9.44
C GLN A 302 5.36 -37.17 10.39
N PHE A 303 5.92 -36.06 9.92
CA PHE A 303 5.99 -34.82 10.69
C PHE A 303 4.60 -34.24 10.97
N THR A 304 3.70 -34.21 9.97
CA THR A 304 2.31 -33.76 10.13
C THR A 304 1.57 -34.58 11.19
N ASP A 305 1.70 -35.91 11.20
CA ASP A 305 1.06 -36.78 12.18
C ASP A 305 1.67 -36.64 13.59
N ARG A 306 2.95 -36.26 13.70
CA ARG A 306 3.61 -35.92 14.97
C ARG A 306 3.09 -34.59 15.52
N PHE A 307 3.14 -33.54 14.71
CA PHE A 307 2.72 -32.18 15.08
C PHE A 307 1.24 -32.11 15.47
N ILE A 308 0.36 -32.74 14.69
CA ILE A 308 -1.10 -32.81 14.97
C ILE A 308 -1.38 -33.60 16.26
N ARG A 309 -0.56 -34.61 16.59
CA ARG A 309 -0.71 -35.36 17.85
C ARG A 309 -0.25 -34.54 19.06
N ARG A 310 0.81 -33.74 18.92
CA ARG A 310 1.29 -32.82 19.95
C ARG A 310 0.24 -31.74 20.25
N THR A 311 -0.37 -31.15 19.22
CA THR A 311 -1.18 -29.91 19.31
C THR A 311 -2.65 -30.11 18.96
N ALA A 312 -3.21 -31.26 19.38
CA ALA A 312 -4.50 -31.78 18.94
C ALA A 312 -5.69 -30.91 19.35
N LYS A 313 -5.72 -30.40 20.58
CA LYS A 313 -6.76 -29.49 21.09
C LYS A 313 -6.60 -28.10 20.47
N SER A 314 -5.38 -27.60 20.27
CA SER A 314 -5.14 -26.34 19.55
C SER A 314 -5.73 -26.40 18.13
N ARG A 315 -5.51 -27.51 17.42
CA ARG A 315 -6.13 -27.79 16.11
C ARG A 315 -7.65 -27.88 16.17
N ALA A 316 -8.19 -28.58 17.17
CA ALA A 316 -9.64 -28.74 17.36
C ALA A 316 -10.31 -27.39 17.65
N HIS A 317 -9.77 -26.62 18.59
CA HIS A 317 -10.21 -25.26 18.94
C HIS A 317 -10.21 -24.34 17.71
N ALA A 318 -9.15 -24.39 16.89
CA ALA A 318 -9.06 -23.63 15.65
C ALA A 318 -10.08 -24.08 14.59
N GLN A 319 -10.51 -25.35 14.59
CA GLN A 319 -11.55 -25.84 13.68
C GLN A 319 -12.97 -25.52 14.18
N THR A 320 -13.23 -25.62 15.49
CA THR A 320 -14.53 -25.32 16.10
C THR A 320 -14.91 -23.84 15.95
N HIS A 321 -13.95 -22.93 16.04
CA HIS A 321 -14.22 -21.48 16.05
C HIS A 321 -14.02 -20.78 14.70
N ARG A 322 -13.48 -21.44 13.67
CA ARG A 322 -13.09 -20.78 12.38
C ARG A 322 -14.26 -20.09 11.67
N ASP A 323 -15.47 -20.62 11.81
CA ASP A 323 -16.67 -20.08 11.16
C ASP A 323 -17.26 -18.84 11.88
N HIS A 324 -16.71 -18.48 13.05
CA HIS A 324 -17.16 -17.36 13.88
C HIS A 324 -16.04 -16.37 14.25
N PHE A 325 -14.80 -16.83 14.40
CA PHE A 325 -13.64 -16.02 14.78
C PHE A 325 -12.75 -15.71 13.57
N ALA A 326 -12.93 -14.51 13.00
CA ALA A 326 -12.19 -14.04 11.84
C ALA A 326 -10.87 -13.34 12.24
N ASP A 327 -9.79 -14.12 12.36
CA ASP A 327 -8.43 -13.63 12.66
C ASP A 327 -7.52 -13.75 11.41
N PRO A 328 -6.87 -12.66 10.93
CA PRO A 328 -5.90 -12.74 9.84
C PRO A 328 -4.70 -13.66 10.13
N ARG A 329 -4.37 -13.95 11.41
CA ARG A 329 -3.32 -14.92 11.78
C ARG A 329 -3.74 -16.37 11.51
N GLY A 330 -5.04 -16.64 11.33
CA GLY A 330 -5.57 -17.99 11.05
C GLY A 330 -5.22 -18.56 9.67
N VAL A 331 -4.49 -17.80 8.84
CA VAL A 331 -3.95 -18.20 7.52
C VAL A 331 -2.43 -17.99 7.40
N ALA A 332 -1.76 -17.58 8.48
CA ALA A 332 -0.29 -17.48 8.50
C ALA A 332 0.35 -18.84 8.17
N GLY A 333 1.40 -18.85 7.35
CA GLY A 333 2.06 -20.09 6.92
C GLY A 333 1.23 -21.00 6.01
N TYR A 334 0.08 -20.58 5.47
CA TYR A 334 -0.73 -21.45 4.64
C TYR A 334 -0.02 -21.83 3.33
N ARG A 335 0.22 -23.13 3.16
CA ARG A 335 0.41 -23.79 1.86
C ARG A 335 -0.54 -24.98 1.74
N ARG A 336 -0.89 -25.35 0.51
CA ARG A 336 -1.83 -26.47 0.25
C ARG A 336 -1.33 -27.80 0.80
N ILE A 337 -0.02 -28.08 0.68
CA ILE A 337 0.60 -29.37 1.07
C ILE A 337 0.48 -29.64 2.58
N TRP A 338 0.73 -28.63 3.42
CA TRP A 338 0.74 -28.76 4.87
C TRP A 338 -0.45 -28.07 5.57
N LYS A 339 -1.53 -27.78 4.84
CA LYS A 339 -2.75 -27.12 5.38
C LYS A 339 -3.26 -27.73 6.70
N SER A 340 -2.99 -29.03 6.92
CA SER A 340 -3.40 -29.80 8.09
C SER A 340 -2.73 -29.37 9.39
N MET A 341 -1.63 -28.60 9.31
CA MET A 341 -0.88 -27.98 10.42
C MET A 341 -1.18 -26.48 10.60
N VAL A 342 -2.02 -25.87 9.75
CA VAL A 342 -2.19 -24.40 9.69
C VAL A 342 -3.26 -23.91 10.69
N TYR A 343 -2.81 -23.70 11.92
CA TYR A 343 -3.56 -23.11 13.03
C TYR A 343 -2.59 -22.46 14.02
N GLN A 344 -3.11 -21.56 14.86
CA GLN A 344 -2.36 -20.98 15.97
C GLN A 344 -2.34 -21.97 17.15
N ILE A 345 -1.23 -22.02 17.90
CA ILE A 345 -1.16 -22.74 19.17
C ILE A 345 -1.97 -21.95 20.22
N VAL A 346 -2.82 -22.65 20.97
CA VAL A 346 -3.74 -22.00 21.92
C VAL A 346 -3.13 -22.06 23.33
N VAL A 347 -2.54 -20.95 23.75
CA VAL A 347 -1.88 -20.80 25.05
C VAL A 347 -2.92 -20.65 26.18
N GLU A 348 -2.75 -21.39 27.27
CA GLU A 348 -3.55 -21.23 28.50
C GLU A 348 -2.79 -20.52 29.64
N ARG A 349 -1.46 -20.58 29.66
CA ARG A 349 -0.64 -20.00 30.74
C ARG A 349 0.72 -19.53 30.25
N SER A 350 1.26 -18.49 30.90
CA SER A 350 2.63 -18.00 30.69
C SER A 350 3.31 -17.59 32.01
N LYS A 351 4.65 -17.70 32.08
CA LYS A 351 5.50 -17.18 33.17
C LYS A 351 6.98 -17.23 32.77
N GLY A 352 7.76 -16.18 33.03
CA GLY A 352 9.20 -16.15 32.73
C GLY A 352 9.49 -16.26 31.23
N SER A 353 10.42 -17.13 30.84
CA SER A 353 10.69 -17.49 29.44
C SER A 353 9.67 -18.47 28.81
N GLN A 354 8.59 -18.84 29.52
CA GLN A 354 7.82 -20.05 29.22
C GLN A 354 6.33 -19.81 28.93
N LEU A 355 5.79 -20.62 28.01
CA LEU A 355 4.36 -20.77 27.70
C LEU A 355 3.90 -22.21 27.87
N TRP A 356 2.62 -22.39 28.16
CA TRP A 356 1.94 -23.68 28.16
C TRP A 356 0.65 -23.60 27.33
N ASP A 357 0.48 -24.55 26.41
CA ASP A 357 -0.73 -24.65 25.59
C ASP A 357 -1.82 -25.51 26.25
N VAL A 358 -3.04 -25.40 25.72
CA VAL A 358 -4.20 -26.19 26.16
C VAL A 358 -4.00 -27.70 26.03
N ASP A 359 -3.09 -28.15 25.17
CA ASP A 359 -2.71 -29.56 25.01
C ASP A 359 -1.88 -30.06 26.21
N GLY A 360 -1.16 -29.16 26.89
CA GLY A 360 -0.27 -29.42 28.02
C GLY A 360 1.21 -29.32 27.66
N ASN A 361 1.54 -28.89 26.45
CA ASN A 361 2.90 -28.72 25.97
C ASN A 361 3.52 -27.45 26.55
N GLN A 362 4.74 -27.58 27.04
CA GLN A 362 5.58 -26.43 27.41
C GLN A 362 6.39 -25.93 26.20
N TYR A 363 6.64 -24.62 26.18
CA TYR A 363 7.45 -23.95 25.16
C TYR A 363 8.34 -22.87 25.76
N VAL A 364 9.62 -22.83 25.35
CA VAL A 364 10.47 -21.63 25.46
C VAL A 364 9.94 -20.58 24.48
N ASP A 365 9.51 -19.43 24.96
CA ASP A 365 8.96 -18.34 24.15
C ASP A 365 10.08 -17.46 23.59
N ILE A 366 10.29 -17.49 22.28
CA ILE A 366 11.16 -16.53 21.59
C ILE A 366 10.36 -15.48 20.80
N ALA A 367 9.02 -15.48 20.87
CA ALA A 367 8.20 -14.39 20.32
C ALA A 367 8.02 -13.24 21.34
N MET A 368 7.98 -13.55 22.64
CA MET A 368 7.90 -12.61 23.77
C MET A 368 6.89 -11.48 23.57
N GLY A 369 5.67 -11.84 23.16
CA GLY A 369 4.60 -10.87 22.88
C GLY A 369 4.89 -9.93 21.70
N PHE A 370 5.65 -10.39 20.70
CA PHE A 370 6.17 -9.60 19.57
C PHE A 370 7.14 -8.50 20.00
N GLY A 371 7.96 -8.80 21.02
CA GLY A 371 8.96 -7.88 21.58
C GLY A 371 8.44 -6.95 22.69
N LEU A 372 7.27 -7.25 23.28
CA LEU A 372 6.72 -6.51 24.43
C LEU A 372 7.24 -7.04 25.79
N ASN A 373 7.45 -8.35 25.92
CA ASN A 373 7.86 -8.96 27.20
C ASN A 373 9.39 -8.96 27.39
N LEU A 374 9.99 -7.77 27.51
CA LEU A 374 11.44 -7.61 27.82
C LEU A 374 11.82 -8.31 29.14
N PHE A 375 10.93 -8.25 30.13
CA PHE A 375 11.10 -8.79 31.48
C PHE A 375 10.49 -10.20 31.65
N GLY A 376 10.31 -10.93 30.55
CA GLY A 376 9.59 -12.21 30.57
C GLY A 376 8.06 -12.07 30.63
N GLN A 377 7.39 -13.22 30.66
CA GLN A 377 5.95 -13.36 30.80
C GLN A 377 5.54 -13.18 32.27
N SER A 378 4.57 -12.31 32.55
CA SER A 378 4.01 -12.07 33.89
C SER A 378 5.07 -11.85 35.01
N PRO A 379 5.97 -10.85 34.87
CA PRO A 379 6.97 -10.54 35.89
C PRO A 379 6.34 -9.97 37.17
N ASP A 380 6.76 -10.46 38.33
CA ASP A 380 6.03 -10.24 39.59
C ASP A 380 5.96 -8.77 40.01
N PHE A 381 6.99 -7.97 39.71
CA PHE A 381 7.00 -6.53 40.01
C PHE A 381 5.94 -5.73 39.23
N ILE A 382 5.49 -6.23 38.06
CA ILE A 382 4.38 -5.63 37.30
C ILE A 382 3.05 -6.25 37.75
N THR A 383 2.97 -7.58 37.90
CA THR A 383 1.75 -8.27 38.35
C THR A 383 1.29 -7.78 39.73
N GLN A 384 2.21 -7.59 40.69
CA GLN A 384 1.89 -7.03 42.01
C GLN A 384 1.33 -5.60 41.88
N ALA A 385 2.00 -4.71 41.15
CA ALA A 385 1.55 -3.33 40.99
C ALA A 385 0.19 -3.23 40.28
N LEU A 386 -0.10 -4.14 39.34
CA LEU A 386 -1.41 -4.27 38.71
C LEU A 386 -2.50 -4.71 39.71
N HIS A 387 -2.20 -5.64 40.61
CA HIS A 387 -3.11 -6.03 41.69
C HIS A 387 -3.36 -4.86 42.67
N GLU A 388 -2.30 -4.18 43.12
CA GLU A 388 -2.40 -3.00 43.99
C GLU A 388 -3.20 -1.85 43.38
N GLN A 389 -3.22 -1.72 42.05
CA GLN A 389 -4.10 -0.79 41.35
C GLN A 389 -5.53 -1.31 41.26
N LEU A 390 -5.76 -2.59 40.97
CA LEU A 390 -7.11 -3.19 40.94
C LEU A 390 -7.81 -3.08 42.30
N ASP A 391 -7.10 -3.28 43.41
CA ASP A 391 -7.61 -3.11 44.78
C ASP A 391 -8.02 -1.66 45.10
N ARG A 392 -7.48 -0.68 44.35
CA ARG A 392 -7.81 0.75 44.49
C ARG A 392 -8.91 1.21 43.55
N GLY A 393 -9.01 0.61 42.37
CA GLY A 393 -9.99 0.96 41.33
C GLY A 393 -9.37 1.11 39.92
N VAL A 394 -10.23 1.39 38.94
CA VAL A 394 -9.83 1.59 37.53
C VAL A 394 -10.64 2.74 36.94
N GLU A 395 -10.30 3.96 37.36
CA GLU A 395 -11.01 5.18 37.00
C GLU A 395 -10.73 5.58 35.55
N VAL A 396 -11.68 5.31 34.66
CA VAL A 396 -11.66 5.79 33.27
C VAL A 396 -12.50 7.08 33.16
N GLY A 397 -11.88 8.16 32.72
CA GLY A 397 -12.50 9.49 32.58
C GLY A 397 -11.81 10.57 33.42
N PRO A 398 -11.71 10.42 34.76
CA PRO A 398 -10.86 11.26 35.60
C PRO A 398 -9.38 11.17 35.21
N GLN A 399 -8.58 12.14 35.66
CA GLN A 399 -7.13 12.11 35.45
C GLN A 399 -6.44 11.18 36.46
N SER A 400 -5.57 10.28 35.98
CA SER A 400 -4.75 9.42 36.82
C SER A 400 -3.64 10.23 37.52
N PRO A 401 -3.42 10.07 38.85
CA PRO A 401 -2.44 10.87 39.59
C PRO A 401 -0.99 10.60 39.17
N ILE A 402 -0.68 9.39 38.70
CA ILE A 402 0.68 9.02 38.27
C ILE A 402 1.00 9.44 36.83
N ALA A 403 0.04 9.97 36.07
CA ALA A 403 0.24 10.31 34.66
C ALA A 403 1.39 11.31 34.44
N GLY A 404 1.56 12.27 35.36
CA GLY A 404 2.68 13.23 35.33
C GLY A 404 4.03 12.59 35.64
N GLU A 405 4.11 11.67 36.62
CA GLU A 405 5.34 10.93 36.94
C GLU A 405 5.80 10.07 35.76
N VAL A 406 4.87 9.34 35.13
CA VAL A 406 5.18 8.48 33.99
C VAL A 406 5.59 9.30 32.77
N ALA A 407 4.96 10.46 32.55
CA ALA A 407 5.37 11.40 31.50
C ALA A 407 6.78 11.95 31.75
N GLN A 408 7.11 12.35 32.99
CA GLN A 408 8.45 12.81 33.34
C GLN A 408 9.50 11.72 33.14
N LEU A 409 9.25 10.48 33.60
CA LEU A 409 10.16 9.36 33.38
C LEU A 409 10.38 9.08 31.89
N LEU A 410 9.33 9.19 31.07
CA LEU A 410 9.46 9.03 29.61
C LEU A 410 10.26 10.18 28.97
N CYS A 411 10.06 11.41 29.41
CA CYS A 411 10.83 12.59 29.01
C CYS A 411 12.33 12.47 29.37
N ASP A 412 12.65 11.95 30.56
CA ASP A 412 14.03 11.69 31.01
C ASP A 412 14.77 10.77 30.01
N PHE A 413 14.16 9.63 29.66
CA PHE A 413 14.76 8.64 28.74
C PHE A 413 14.80 9.14 27.29
N ALA A 414 13.71 9.74 26.81
CA ALA A 414 13.62 10.23 25.43
C ALA A 414 14.46 11.49 25.20
N ARG A 415 14.94 12.15 26.27
CA ARG A 415 15.56 13.49 26.26
C ARG A 415 14.66 14.48 25.52
N LYS A 416 13.43 14.63 26.00
CA LYS A 416 12.34 15.46 25.41
C LYS A 416 11.64 16.31 26.46
N ASP A 417 11.06 17.42 26.02
CA ASP A 417 10.43 18.40 26.92
C ASP A 417 9.06 17.93 27.43
N ARG A 418 8.26 17.28 26.57
CA ARG A 418 6.86 16.90 26.87
C ARG A 418 6.52 15.50 26.34
N ALA A 419 5.57 14.83 26.99
CA ALA A 419 5.08 13.52 26.59
C ALA A 419 3.54 13.39 26.73
N THR A 420 2.95 12.54 25.90
CA THR A 420 1.53 12.15 25.95
C THR A 420 1.35 10.64 25.76
N PHE A 421 0.14 10.15 26.00
CA PHE A 421 -0.21 8.73 25.98
C PHE A 421 -1.27 8.42 24.91
N CYS A 422 -1.26 7.17 24.45
CA CYS A 422 -2.14 6.59 23.44
C CYS A 422 -2.54 5.17 23.89
N ASN A 423 -3.49 4.53 23.20
CA ASN A 423 -3.86 3.13 23.47
C ASN A 423 -2.88 2.14 22.80
N THR A 424 -2.23 2.54 21.69
CA THR A 424 -1.33 1.68 20.89
C THR A 424 -0.19 2.47 20.24
N GLY A 425 0.84 1.78 19.76
CA GLY A 425 1.90 2.38 18.92
C GLY A 425 1.37 3.00 17.62
N SER A 426 0.41 2.35 16.94
CA SER A 426 -0.25 2.90 15.75
C SER A 426 -0.88 4.28 16.00
N GLU A 427 -1.50 4.47 17.18
CA GLU A 427 -2.05 5.76 17.58
C GLU A 427 -0.97 6.80 17.89
N ALA A 428 0.16 6.39 18.49
CA ALA A 428 1.28 7.28 18.77
C ALA A 428 1.92 7.82 17.49
N VAL A 429 2.12 6.97 16.47
CA VAL A 429 2.58 7.38 15.14
C VAL A 429 1.55 8.30 14.47
N MET A 430 0.26 7.94 14.51
CA MET A 430 -0.82 8.79 13.98
C MET A 430 -0.84 10.18 14.65
N ALA A 431 -0.57 10.25 15.96
CA ALA A 431 -0.45 11.50 16.70
C ALA A 431 0.79 12.30 16.25
N ALA A 432 1.97 11.67 16.16
CA ALA A 432 3.21 12.34 15.76
C ALA A 432 3.11 12.92 14.33
N MET A 433 2.57 12.16 13.38
CA MET A 433 2.29 12.63 12.01
C MET A 433 1.26 13.77 11.98
N ARG A 434 0.32 13.83 12.92
CA ARG A 434 -0.68 14.90 13.02
C ARG A 434 -0.09 16.18 13.61
N LEU A 435 0.74 16.08 14.65
CA LEU A 435 1.43 17.21 15.25
C LEU A 435 2.44 17.83 14.26
N ALA A 436 3.25 17.01 13.59
CA ALA A 436 4.18 17.49 12.56
C ALA A 436 3.48 18.30 11.46
N ARG A 437 2.36 17.81 10.92
CA ARG A 437 1.55 18.53 9.91
C ARG A 437 0.89 19.80 10.45
N THR A 438 0.43 19.78 11.71
CA THR A 438 -0.17 20.96 12.36
C THR A 438 0.86 22.08 12.52
N VAL A 439 2.07 21.74 12.96
CA VAL A 439 3.13 22.68 13.34
C VAL A 439 3.99 23.17 12.17
N THR A 440 4.16 22.37 11.11
CA THR A 440 4.87 22.80 9.88
C THR A 440 3.93 23.40 8.82
N GLY A 441 2.62 23.14 8.91
CA GLY A 441 1.65 23.46 7.84
C GLY A 441 1.81 22.65 6.55
N LYS A 442 2.83 21.78 6.47
CA LYS A 442 3.16 20.92 5.32
C LYS A 442 2.28 19.65 5.34
N SER A 443 2.17 18.94 4.21
CA SER A 443 1.23 17.81 4.04
C SER A 443 1.89 16.43 3.89
N LYS A 444 3.03 16.33 3.19
CA LYS A 444 3.65 15.03 2.91
C LYS A 444 4.38 14.49 4.14
N VAL A 445 4.46 13.17 4.26
CA VAL A 445 5.35 12.49 5.23
C VAL A 445 6.18 11.45 4.49
N VAL A 446 7.47 11.40 4.79
CA VAL A 446 8.41 10.39 4.28
C VAL A 446 8.48 9.23 5.28
N TYR A 447 8.53 7.99 4.77
CA TYR A 447 9.09 6.82 5.47
C TYR A 447 9.75 5.88 4.45
N PHE A 448 10.20 4.69 4.85
CA PHE A 448 11.04 3.83 4.01
C PHE A 448 10.45 2.43 3.76
N ASN A 449 10.82 1.83 2.64
CA ASN A 449 10.47 0.45 2.30
C ASN A 449 11.05 -0.50 3.37
N LYS A 450 10.22 -1.46 3.81
CA LYS A 450 10.40 -2.39 4.96
C LYS A 450 10.04 -1.84 6.35
N ASP A 451 9.82 -0.54 6.55
CA ASP A 451 9.39 0.00 7.86
C ASP A 451 8.00 -0.54 8.28
N TYR A 452 7.79 -0.74 9.58
CA TYR A 452 6.48 -1.08 10.16
C TYR A 452 6.00 -0.08 11.23
N HIS A 453 5.17 0.88 10.79
CA HIS A 453 4.63 1.96 11.62
C HIS A 453 3.18 1.75 12.09
N GLY A 454 2.72 0.50 12.14
CA GLY A 454 1.36 0.14 12.58
C GLY A 454 0.41 -0.21 11.43
N ASN A 455 -0.86 0.20 11.55
CA ASN A 455 -1.95 -0.36 10.73
C ASN A 455 -3.06 0.63 10.35
N PHE A 456 -2.77 1.94 10.28
CA PHE A 456 -3.70 2.95 9.76
C PHE A 456 -3.36 3.32 8.31
N ASP A 457 -4.36 3.76 7.54
CA ASP A 457 -4.31 3.85 6.07
C ASP A 457 -3.06 4.55 5.46
N GLN A 458 -2.50 5.56 6.15
CA GLN A 458 -1.35 6.33 5.67
C GLN A 458 0.02 5.62 5.84
N VAL A 459 0.14 4.62 6.71
CA VAL A 459 1.36 3.80 6.85
C VAL A 459 1.22 2.43 6.17
N LEU A 460 0.13 2.22 5.43
CA LEU A 460 -0.13 1.04 4.61
C LEU A 460 0.06 1.37 3.12
N VAL A 461 1.17 2.05 2.82
CA VAL A 461 1.63 2.49 1.49
C VAL A 461 2.96 1.79 1.18
N ARG A 462 3.30 1.67 -0.10
CA ARG A 462 4.59 1.14 -0.59
C ARG A 462 5.13 2.02 -1.71
N SER A 463 6.44 1.99 -1.94
CA SER A 463 7.01 2.53 -3.17
C SER A 463 6.93 1.51 -4.32
N SER A 464 6.91 1.99 -5.55
CA SER A 464 7.29 1.23 -6.73
C SER A 464 8.02 2.18 -7.68
N ARG A 465 9.12 1.74 -8.30
CA ARG A 465 9.86 2.55 -9.30
C ARG A 465 9.18 2.36 -10.65
N ILE A 466 8.66 3.44 -11.24
CA ILE A 466 7.98 3.44 -12.54
C ILE A 466 8.64 4.51 -13.41
N GLY A 467 9.25 4.12 -14.53
CA GLY A 467 10.02 5.04 -15.39
C GLY A 467 11.12 5.79 -14.63
N GLY A 468 11.83 5.10 -13.73
CA GLY A 468 12.85 5.68 -12.85
C GLY A 468 12.33 6.56 -11.71
N LYS A 469 11.05 6.94 -11.70
CA LYS A 469 10.43 7.76 -10.63
C LYS A 469 9.83 6.89 -9.54
N GLN A 470 9.96 7.31 -8.29
CA GLN A 470 9.42 6.58 -7.13
C GLN A 470 7.96 6.98 -6.89
N VAL A 471 7.04 6.02 -6.99
CA VAL A 471 5.58 6.22 -6.93
C VAL A 471 4.99 5.52 -5.70
N SER A 472 4.33 6.28 -4.85
CA SER A 472 3.60 5.76 -3.68
C SER A 472 2.25 5.15 -4.06
N SER A 473 2.02 3.88 -3.69
CA SER A 473 0.74 3.18 -3.91
C SER A 473 0.25 2.43 -2.67
N PRO A 474 -1.07 2.24 -2.48
CA PRO A 474 -1.63 1.42 -1.40
C PRO A 474 -1.00 0.02 -1.35
N ALA A 475 -0.52 -0.39 -0.18
CA ALA A 475 0.08 -1.70 0.04
C ALA A 475 -0.95 -2.82 0.29
N ALA A 476 -2.23 -2.48 0.50
CA ALA A 476 -3.28 -3.47 0.78
C ALA A 476 -4.66 -3.05 0.18
N PRO A 477 -5.49 -4.03 -0.24
CA PRO A 477 -6.88 -3.76 -0.59
C PRO A 477 -7.67 -3.15 0.56
N GLY A 478 -8.45 -2.12 0.26
CA GLY A 478 -9.25 -1.38 1.25
C GLY A 478 -8.69 -0.02 1.61
N VAL A 479 -7.39 0.22 1.40
CA VAL A 479 -6.73 1.53 1.60
C VAL A 479 -6.94 2.43 0.36
N PRO A 480 -7.61 3.60 0.49
CA PRO A 480 -7.75 4.56 -0.61
C PRO A 480 -6.43 5.21 -1.06
N GLN A 481 -6.27 5.38 -2.38
CA GLN A 481 -5.14 6.11 -3.00
C GLN A 481 -4.92 7.51 -2.38
N ALA A 482 -5.99 8.22 -2.01
CA ALA A 482 -5.94 9.55 -1.39
C ALA A 482 -5.10 9.65 -0.10
N TYR A 483 -4.81 8.52 0.56
CA TYR A 483 -3.86 8.48 1.68
C TYR A 483 -2.41 8.34 1.20
N ALA A 484 -2.15 7.51 0.19
CA ALA A 484 -0.84 7.36 -0.45
C ALA A 484 -0.36 8.66 -1.11
N ASP A 485 -1.28 9.47 -1.64
CA ASP A 485 -0.98 10.78 -2.27
C ASP A 485 -0.30 11.79 -1.32
N ASN A 486 -0.36 11.57 0.00
CA ASN A 486 0.28 12.40 1.02
C ASN A 486 1.49 11.73 1.68
N MET A 487 2.02 10.66 1.08
CA MET A 487 3.13 9.87 1.60
C MET A 487 4.21 9.68 0.54
N ILE A 488 5.48 9.77 0.93
CA ILE A 488 6.62 9.40 0.11
C ILE A 488 7.24 8.16 0.75
N VAL A 489 7.38 7.07 0.01
CA VAL A 489 8.09 5.88 0.49
C VAL A 489 9.41 5.75 -0.27
N LEU A 490 10.53 5.79 0.45
CA LEU A 490 11.90 5.78 -0.09
C LEU A 490 12.63 4.48 0.25
N ASP A 491 13.87 4.30 -0.22
CA ASP A 491 14.70 3.15 0.15
C ASP A 491 15.59 3.49 1.36
N TYR A 492 15.61 2.64 2.39
CA TYR A 492 16.29 2.95 3.66
C TYR A 492 17.81 2.88 3.53
N GLY A 493 18.52 3.84 4.13
CA GLY A 493 19.98 3.87 4.18
C GLY A 493 20.69 4.38 2.92
N THR A 494 19.98 4.76 1.84
CA THR A 494 20.61 5.07 0.54
C THR A 494 20.81 6.58 0.28
N PRO A 495 21.84 6.99 -0.50
CA PRO A 495 22.06 8.41 -0.84
C PRO A 495 20.91 9.05 -1.61
N GLU A 496 20.21 8.29 -2.44
CA GLU A 496 19.11 8.77 -3.29
C GLU A 496 17.91 9.19 -2.42
N ALA A 497 17.67 8.49 -1.32
CA ALA A 497 16.63 8.85 -0.37
C ALA A 497 16.92 10.19 0.33
N LEU A 498 18.19 10.47 0.69
CA LEU A 498 18.60 11.77 1.24
C LEU A 498 18.36 12.90 0.22
N GLN A 499 18.76 12.68 -1.03
CA GLN A 499 18.54 13.64 -2.13
C GLN A 499 17.04 13.89 -2.37
N ALA A 500 16.21 12.85 -2.35
CA ALA A 500 14.76 12.97 -2.52
C ALA A 500 14.08 13.75 -1.38
N ILE A 501 14.60 13.65 -0.15
CA ILE A 501 14.15 14.45 1.00
C ILE A 501 14.56 15.92 0.84
N GLU A 502 15.81 16.21 0.47
CA GLU A 502 16.26 17.60 0.24
C GLU A 502 15.51 18.27 -0.93
N GLN A 503 15.23 17.55 -2.02
CA GLN A 503 14.53 18.07 -3.20
C GLN A 503 13.05 18.39 -2.96
N GLN A 504 12.38 17.71 -2.02
CA GLN A 504 10.96 17.92 -1.69
C GLN A 504 10.75 18.56 -0.30
N ALA A 505 11.82 19.08 0.30
CA ALA A 505 11.88 19.63 1.66
C ALA A 505 10.72 20.56 2.05
N ASP A 506 10.28 21.43 1.14
CA ASP A 506 9.24 22.42 1.39
C ASP A 506 7.84 21.81 1.55
N GLU A 507 7.60 20.58 1.07
CA GLU A 507 6.31 19.89 1.15
C GLU A 507 6.23 18.83 2.27
N ILE A 508 7.37 18.43 2.84
CA ILE A 508 7.49 17.33 3.81
C ILE A 508 7.33 17.86 5.24
N ALA A 509 6.24 17.46 5.92
CA ALA A 509 6.00 17.76 7.32
C ALA A 509 6.88 16.93 8.26
N ALA A 510 7.15 15.67 7.91
CA ALA A 510 7.97 14.77 8.72
C ALA A 510 8.73 13.73 7.89
N VAL A 511 9.87 13.30 8.43
CA VAL A 511 10.51 12.02 8.09
C VAL A 511 10.28 11.09 9.28
N LEU A 512 9.49 10.04 9.06
CA LEU A 512 9.19 8.96 10.00
C LEU A 512 10.12 7.78 9.69
N ILE A 513 10.69 7.16 10.74
CA ILE A 513 11.83 6.25 10.63
C ILE A 513 11.68 5.10 11.63
N GLU A 514 11.83 3.85 11.21
CA GLU A 514 12.13 2.72 12.12
C GLU A 514 13.66 2.64 12.29
N PRO A 515 14.26 3.03 13.44
CA PRO A 515 15.70 3.35 13.51
C PRO A 515 16.62 2.17 13.13
N VAL A 516 16.21 0.96 13.49
CA VAL A 516 16.65 -0.28 12.86
C VAL A 516 15.40 -1.02 12.43
N GLN A 517 15.25 -1.27 11.13
CA GLN A 517 14.07 -1.92 10.59
C GLN A 517 13.94 -3.32 11.18
N SER A 518 12.84 -3.60 11.88
CA SER A 518 12.68 -4.90 12.53
C SER A 518 12.56 -6.04 11.51
N ALA A 519 12.20 -5.75 10.26
CA ALA A 519 12.26 -6.70 9.14
C ALA A 519 13.69 -6.98 8.61
N ASP A 520 14.67 -6.12 8.92
CA ASP A 520 16.06 -6.23 8.44
C ASP A 520 17.09 -5.75 9.51
N PRO A 521 17.31 -6.53 10.60
CA PRO A 521 18.15 -6.09 11.72
C PRO A 521 19.64 -5.87 11.39
N PHE A 522 20.12 -6.32 10.23
CA PHE A 522 21.49 -6.03 9.77
C PHE A 522 21.66 -4.56 9.36
N LEU A 523 20.59 -3.89 8.88
CA LEU A 523 20.66 -2.52 8.39
C LEU A 523 20.58 -1.52 9.54
N GLN A 524 21.76 -1.11 10.03
CA GLN A 524 21.93 -0.18 11.17
C GLN A 524 22.65 1.13 10.71
N PRO A 525 22.04 1.95 9.84
CA PRO A 525 22.76 2.95 9.04
C PRO A 525 23.02 4.26 9.81
N LYS A 526 23.90 4.22 10.83
CA LYS A 526 24.20 5.36 11.73
C LYS A 526 24.48 6.68 10.98
N ALA A 527 25.29 6.66 9.93
CA ALA A 527 25.62 7.86 9.16
C ALA A 527 24.39 8.48 8.45
N PHE A 528 23.52 7.65 7.88
CA PHE A 528 22.27 8.07 7.23
C PHE A 528 21.29 8.70 8.24
N LEU A 529 21.20 8.14 9.46
CA LEU A 529 20.39 8.71 10.54
C LEU A 529 20.90 10.10 10.99
N HIS A 530 22.21 10.26 11.14
CA HIS A 530 22.83 11.58 11.42
C HIS A 530 22.54 12.58 10.29
N GLU A 531 22.60 12.15 9.03
CA GLU A 531 22.39 13.01 7.87
C GLU A 531 20.91 13.40 7.68
N ILE A 532 19.96 12.49 7.91
CA ILE A 532 18.53 12.87 8.04
C ILE A 532 18.36 13.88 9.18
N ARG A 533 19.07 13.73 10.31
CA ARG A 533 18.96 14.69 11.42
C ARG A 533 19.52 16.07 11.06
N ARG A 534 20.55 16.15 10.21
CA ARG A 534 21.03 17.40 9.62
C ARG A 534 19.95 18.03 8.74
N ILE A 535 19.50 17.29 7.72
CA ILE A 535 18.51 17.75 6.72
C ILE A 535 17.22 18.23 7.39
N THR A 536 16.66 17.44 8.32
CA THR A 536 15.38 17.77 9.00
C THR A 536 15.45 19.08 9.79
N ARG A 537 16.57 19.33 10.48
CA ARG A 537 16.80 20.58 11.22
C ARG A 537 16.97 21.79 10.30
N GLU A 538 17.67 21.65 9.18
CA GLU A 538 17.91 22.75 8.24
C GLU A 538 16.68 23.12 7.41
N ARG A 539 15.76 22.17 7.17
CA ARG A 539 14.66 22.28 6.20
C ARG A 539 13.27 22.46 6.80
N ASP A 540 13.20 22.64 8.12
CA ASP A 540 11.96 22.69 8.89
C ASP A 540 11.05 21.47 8.68
N ILE A 541 11.59 20.29 8.98
CA ILE A 541 10.90 19.00 8.86
C ILE A 541 11.00 18.28 10.21
N ALA A 542 9.90 17.71 10.72
CA ALA A 542 9.96 16.92 11.94
C ALA A 542 10.66 15.57 11.71
N MET A 543 11.74 15.28 12.44
CA MET A 543 12.25 13.90 12.52
C MET A 543 11.43 13.13 13.57
N ILE A 544 10.83 12.01 13.17
CA ILE A 544 10.07 11.12 14.05
C ILE A 544 10.75 9.75 14.05
N MET A 545 11.23 9.30 15.21
CA MET A 545 11.74 7.93 15.38
C MET A 545 10.69 7.02 16.01
N ASP A 546 10.42 5.89 15.36
CA ASP A 546 9.51 4.88 15.89
C ASP A 546 10.23 3.87 16.79
N GLU A 547 10.30 4.21 18.07
CA GLU A 547 10.93 3.42 19.13
C GLU A 547 9.99 2.34 19.69
N VAL A 548 8.88 2.01 19.01
CA VAL A 548 7.91 0.97 19.42
C VAL A 548 8.48 -0.46 19.39
N ILE A 549 9.66 -0.69 18.82
CA ILE A 549 10.46 -1.92 18.94
C ILE A 549 11.73 -1.69 19.78
N THR A 550 12.44 -0.59 19.50
CA THR A 550 13.83 -0.36 19.92
C THR A 550 13.95 0.40 21.25
N GLY A 551 12.92 1.15 21.63
CA GLY A 551 12.86 1.92 22.87
C GLY A 551 12.99 1.02 24.10
N PHE A 552 13.87 1.40 25.02
CA PHE A 552 14.25 0.61 26.21
C PHE A 552 14.92 -0.75 25.92
N ARG A 553 15.01 -1.19 24.66
CA ARG A 553 15.61 -2.47 24.23
C ARG A 553 17.06 -2.35 23.83
N ALA A 554 17.41 -1.36 23.01
CA ALA A 554 18.79 -1.17 22.53
C ALA A 554 19.68 -0.49 23.58
N ALA A 555 19.13 0.50 24.26
CA ALA A 555 19.68 1.21 25.40
C ALA A 555 18.49 1.74 26.25
N PRO A 556 18.71 2.26 27.46
CA PRO A 556 17.64 2.90 28.26
C PRO A 556 16.92 4.01 27.49
N GLY A 557 17.65 4.85 26.73
CA GLY A 557 17.10 5.87 25.82
C GLY A 557 16.69 5.36 24.44
N GLY A 558 16.72 4.04 24.19
CA GLY A 558 16.36 3.45 22.90
C GLY A 558 17.43 3.56 21.81
N ALA A 559 17.03 3.45 20.55
CA ALA A 559 17.92 3.60 19.40
C ALA A 559 18.43 5.04 19.23
N GLN A 560 17.71 6.05 19.71
CA GLN A 560 18.21 7.44 19.79
C GLN A 560 19.53 7.52 20.58
N GLU A 561 19.65 6.78 21.68
CA GLU A 561 20.88 6.72 22.47
C GLU A 561 21.96 5.85 21.80
N TRP A 562 21.59 4.69 21.24
CA TRP A 562 22.51 3.79 20.52
C TRP A 562 23.24 4.48 19.34
N PHE A 563 22.50 5.25 18.53
CA PHE A 563 23.08 5.99 17.41
C PHE A 563 23.59 7.39 17.78
N ASP A 564 23.25 7.89 18.97
CA ASP A 564 23.33 9.30 19.37
C ASP A 564 22.66 10.25 18.34
N VAL A 565 21.42 9.91 17.97
CA VAL A 565 20.60 10.69 17.02
C VAL A 565 19.25 10.97 17.65
N TRP A 566 19.13 12.13 18.31
CA TRP A 566 17.93 12.53 19.04
C TRP A 566 16.95 13.27 18.13
N ALA A 567 15.85 12.61 17.78
CA ALA A 567 14.77 13.10 16.92
C ALA A 567 14.01 14.32 17.52
N ASP A 568 13.02 14.86 16.80
CA ASP A 568 12.13 15.89 17.36
C ASP A 568 10.97 15.28 18.14
N MET A 569 10.47 14.15 17.64
CA MET A 569 9.45 13.31 18.26
C MET A 569 9.89 11.83 18.23
N SER A 570 9.38 11.07 19.20
CA SER A 570 9.68 9.64 19.36
C SER A 570 8.46 8.89 19.89
N THR A 571 8.06 7.81 19.22
CA THR A 571 6.89 7.00 19.56
C THR A 571 7.27 5.72 20.28
N TYR A 572 6.52 5.36 21.30
CA TYR A 572 6.79 4.24 22.20
C TYR A 572 5.56 3.36 22.39
N GLY A 573 5.78 2.11 22.79
CA GLY A 573 4.76 1.11 23.04
C GLY A 573 5.42 -0.19 23.50
N LYS A 574 4.79 -1.34 23.21
CA LYS A 574 5.30 -2.69 23.50
C LYS A 574 5.87 -2.82 24.94
N ILE A 575 7.19 -2.72 25.09
CA ILE A 575 7.91 -2.82 26.38
C ILE A 575 7.33 -1.85 27.40
N LEU A 576 7.03 -0.61 26.99
CA LEU A 576 6.41 0.42 27.84
C LEU A 576 5.09 -0.04 28.49
N GLY A 577 4.37 -0.97 27.86
CA GLY A 577 3.11 -1.50 28.38
C GLY A 577 3.27 -2.54 29.48
N GLY A 578 4.44 -3.20 29.61
CA GLY A 578 4.64 -4.26 30.60
C GLY A 578 3.63 -5.42 30.52
N GLY A 579 3.05 -5.66 29.34
CA GLY A 579 1.91 -6.58 29.13
C GLY A 579 0.58 -5.89 28.87
N MET A 580 0.39 -4.64 29.30
CA MET A 580 -0.84 -3.87 29.11
C MET A 580 -0.85 -3.10 27.76
N PRO A 581 -2.02 -2.85 27.15
CA PRO A 581 -2.13 -1.96 26.00
C PRO A 581 -1.78 -0.50 26.36
N ILE A 582 -0.72 0.02 25.73
CA ILE A 582 -0.37 1.44 25.76
C ILE A 582 0.42 1.81 24.50
N GLY A 583 0.33 3.08 24.12
CA GLY A 583 1.35 3.78 23.34
C GLY A 583 1.70 5.10 24.01
N ALA A 584 2.82 5.70 23.63
CA ALA A 584 3.17 7.05 24.08
C ALA A 584 3.96 7.79 23.00
N LEU A 585 3.97 9.11 23.10
CA LEU A 585 4.68 10.01 22.21
C LEU A 585 5.38 11.06 23.07
N ALA A 586 6.70 11.13 22.98
CA ALA A 586 7.52 12.16 23.61
C ALA A 586 8.15 13.04 22.53
N GLY A 587 8.19 14.34 22.74
CA GLY A 587 8.65 15.32 21.75
C GLY A 587 9.07 16.65 22.38
N SER A 588 9.71 17.50 21.57
CA SER A 588 9.99 18.88 22.00
C SER A 588 8.69 19.71 22.11
N CYS A 589 8.70 20.74 22.96
CA CYS A 589 7.53 21.62 23.16
C CYS A 589 6.93 22.07 21.82
N ARG A 590 7.78 22.51 20.88
CA ARG A 590 7.40 22.92 19.52
C ARG A 590 6.34 22.02 18.86
N TYR A 591 6.44 20.71 19.00
CA TYR A 591 5.48 19.77 18.40
C TYR A 591 4.39 19.34 19.37
N MET A 592 4.72 19.20 20.65
CA MET A 592 3.80 18.69 21.68
C MET A 592 2.76 19.74 22.12
N ASP A 593 3.07 21.03 22.01
CA ASP A 593 2.18 22.14 22.35
C ASP A 593 0.94 22.19 21.45
N ALA A 594 1.00 21.62 20.24
CA ALA A 594 -0.17 21.46 19.37
C ALA A 594 -1.19 20.41 19.89
N LEU A 595 -1.01 19.83 21.08
CA LEU A 595 -2.02 19.00 21.77
C LEU A 595 -2.93 19.80 22.71
N ASP A 596 -2.44 20.89 23.31
CA ASP A 596 -3.10 21.62 24.41
C ASP A 596 -2.88 23.15 24.42
N GLY A 597 -2.21 23.68 23.40
CA GLY A 597 -1.88 25.10 23.23
C GLY A 597 -0.59 25.52 23.93
N GLY A 598 0.11 24.60 24.60
CA GLY A 598 1.39 24.87 25.27
C GLY A 598 1.28 25.15 26.77
N THR A 599 2.39 25.60 27.36
CA THR A 599 2.53 25.72 28.83
C THR A 599 2.17 27.11 29.33
N TRP A 600 1.07 27.19 30.07
CA TRP A 600 0.63 28.37 30.85
C TRP A 600 0.66 28.07 32.36
N ARG A 601 0.37 29.06 33.20
CA ARG A 601 0.44 28.99 34.67
C ARG A 601 -0.83 29.52 35.34
N TYR A 602 -1.06 29.07 36.56
CA TYR A 602 -2.06 29.69 37.44
C TYR A 602 -1.47 30.96 38.07
N ASP A 603 -2.35 31.92 38.36
CA ASP A 603 -2.05 33.18 39.07
C ASP A 603 -1.08 34.15 38.33
N ASP A 604 -0.92 33.99 37.00
CA ASP A 604 -0.36 35.01 36.11
C ASP A 604 -1.22 35.19 34.83
N GLU A 605 -0.78 36.05 33.91
CA GLU A 605 -1.50 36.42 32.68
C GLU A 605 -1.11 35.54 31.47
N SER A 606 -0.53 34.35 31.66
CA SER A 606 -0.17 33.44 30.56
C SER A 606 -1.36 32.64 30.02
N GLU A 607 -1.44 32.50 28.69
CA GLU A 607 -2.47 31.74 27.99
C GLU A 607 -1.85 30.74 27.00
N PRO A 608 -2.62 29.75 26.48
CA PRO A 608 -2.10 28.79 25.50
C PRO A 608 -1.92 29.46 24.12
N GLU A 609 -0.68 29.70 23.72
CA GLU A 609 -0.31 30.43 22.50
C GLU A 609 -0.32 29.59 21.20
N ALA A 610 -0.26 28.26 21.29
CA ALA A 610 -0.01 27.40 20.12
C ALA A 610 -1.29 26.91 19.39
N ASP A 611 -1.23 26.81 18.06
CA ASP A 611 -2.28 26.22 17.22
C ASP A 611 -2.52 24.73 17.57
N MET A 612 -3.74 24.41 18.02
CA MET A 612 -4.10 23.07 18.48
C MET A 612 -4.64 22.14 17.38
N THR A 613 -4.27 20.87 17.46
CA THR A 613 -4.85 19.75 16.70
C THR A 613 -5.87 18.98 17.55
N PHE A 614 -6.62 18.07 16.93
CA PHE A 614 -7.50 17.16 17.68
C PHE A 614 -6.84 15.81 17.97
N PHE A 615 -6.76 15.42 19.25
CA PHE A 615 -6.40 14.07 19.69
C PHE A 615 -7.21 13.67 20.94
N ALA A 616 -7.77 12.46 20.95
CA ALA A 616 -8.59 11.92 22.04
C ALA A 616 -8.72 10.40 21.96
N GLY A 617 -9.03 9.74 23.08
CA GLY A 617 -9.41 8.33 23.13
C GLY A 617 -9.83 7.89 24.53
N THR A 618 -10.84 7.03 24.65
CA THR A 618 -11.50 6.68 25.94
C THR A 618 -10.55 6.06 26.97
N PHE A 619 -9.63 5.21 26.52
CA PHE A 619 -8.68 4.49 27.39
C PHE A 619 -7.27 5.10 27.39
N VAL A 620 -7.10 6.29 26.81
CA VAL A 620 -5.85 7.05 26.93
C VAL A 620 -5.63 7.37 28.41
N ARG A 621 -4.42 7.05 28.91
CA ARG A 621 -4.06 7.13 30.35
C ARG A 621 -4.80 6.13 31.27
N HIS A 622 -5.26 4.99 30.73
CA HIS A 622 -5.85 3.90 31.52
C HIS A 622 -4.97 3.53 32.75
N PRO A 623 -5.51 3.48 33.98
CA PRO A 623 -4.70 3.33 35.21
C PRO A 623 -3.73 2.14 35.18
N LEU A 624 -4.20 0.95 34.81
CA LEU A 624 -3.35 -0.25 34.72
C LEU A 624 -2.20 -0.11 33.71
N GLY A 625 -2.42 0.59 32.59
CA GLY A 625 -1.38 0.81 31.58
C GLY A 625 -0.32 1.80 32.07
N LEU A 626 -0.74 2.87 32.75
CA LEU A 626 0.18 3.81 33.39
C LEU A 626 0.97 3.17 34.54
N VAL A 627 0.35 2.30 35.35
CA VAL A 627 1.05 1.59 36.43
C VAL A 627 2.10 0.64 35.86
N ALA A 628 1.76 -0.17 34.86
CA ALA A 628 2.73 -1.05 34.21
C ALA A 628 3.88 -0.25 33.56
N ALA A 629 3.58 0.87 32.90
CA ALA A 629 4.59 1.79 32.38
C ALA A 629 5.47 2.40 33.48
N GLN A 630 4.89 2.80 34.62
CA GLN A 630 5.64 3.32 35.76
C GLN A 630 6.64 2.28 36.29
N GLN A 631 6.22 1.02 36.41
CA GLN A 631 7.10 -0.06 36.86
C GLN A 631 8.21 -0.38 35.84
N VAL A 632 7.87 -0.49 34.55
CA VAL A 632 8.85 -0.68 33.47
C VAL A 632 9.91 0.42 33.46
N LEU A 633 9.48 1.69 33.45
CA LEU A 633 10.40 2.83 33.41
C LEU A 633 11.25 2.93 34.67
N ARG A 634 10.69 2.65 35.86
CA ARG A 634 11.46 2.58 37.11
C ARG A 634 12.47 1.43 37.08
N LYS A 635 12.11 0.25 36.56
CA LYS A 635 13.01 -0.91 36.49
C LYS A 635 14.16 -0.72 35.50
N VAL A 636 13.90 -0.10 34.35
CA VAL A 636 14.95 0.32 33.40
C VAL A 636 15.86 1.40 34.02
N LYS A 637 15.32 2.30 34.86
CA LYS A 637 16.10 3.33 35.57
C LYS A 637 16.93 2.77 36.74
N GLU A 638 16.50 1.65 37.33
CA GLU A 638 17.18 0.94 38.41
C GLU A 638 18.38 0.14 37.90
N GLU A 639 18.21 -0.69 36.86
CA GLU A 639 19.32 -1.52 36.33
C GLU A 639 20.21 -0.78 35.34
N GLY A 640 19.73 0.31 34.72
CA GLY A 640 20.52 1.09 33.76
C GLY A 640 20.97 0.30 32.52
N PRO A 641 22.01 0.77 31.81
CA PRO A 641 22.49 0.16 30.56
C PRO A 641 22.95 -1.29 30.67
N GLU A 642 23.34 -1.75 31.87
CA GLU A 642 23.80 -3.13 32.10
C GLU A 642 22.71 -4.17 31.82
N LEU A 643 21.42 -3.79 31.89
CA LEU A 643 20.31 -4.64 31.45
C LEU A 643 20.38 -4.91 29.95
N GLN A 644 20.44 -3.85 29.13
CA GLN A 644 20.44 -3.99 27.67
C GLN A 644 21.74 -4.62 27.17
N GLN A 645 22.89 -4.30 27.78
CA GLN A 645 24.17 -4.94 27.44
C GLN A 645 24.11 -6.46 27.70
N ARG A 646 23.81 -6.87 28.94
CA ARG A 646 23.70 -8.28 29.36
C ARG A 646 22.75 -9.09 28.48
N LEU A 647 21.64 -8.50 28.06
CA LEU A 647 20.66 -9.16 27.20
C LEU A 647 21.10 -9.18 25.71
N THR A 648 21.83 -8.16 25.25
CA THR A 648 22.44 -8.13 23.92
C THR A 648 23.53 -9.20 23.82
N ASP A 649 24.44 -9.29 24.79
CA ASP A 649 25.54 -10.27 24.82
C ASP A 649 25.01 -11.72 24.73
N ARG A 650 23.96 -12.04 25.50
CA ARG A 650 23.27 -13.34 25.45
C ARG A 650 22.61 -13.62 24.09
N THR A 651 22.12 -12.58 23.43
CA THR A 651 21.52 -12.70 22.08
C THR A 651 22.60 -12.88 21.03
N THR A 652 23.74 -12.20 21.16
CA THR A 652 24.93 -12.37 20.30
C THR A 652 25.49 -13.77 20.39
N GLN A 653 25.66 -14.30 21.61
CA GLN A 653 26.10 -15.69 21.80
C GLN A 653 25.16 -16.71 21.12
N LEU A 654 23.83 -16.48 21.19
CA LEU A 654 22.83 -17.30 20.50
C LEU A 654 22.94 -17.19 18.98
N THR A 655 23.00 -15.98 18.42
CA THR A 655 23.02 -15.76 16.96
C THR A 655 24.33 -16.21 16.32
N GLU A 656 25.47 -15.97 16.96
CA GLU A 656 26.78 -16.46 16.54
C GLU A 656 26.81 -17.99 16.52
N THR A 657 26.39 -18.65 17.61
CA THR A 657 26.37 -20.13 17.68
C THR A 657 25.49 -20.75 16.58
N LEU A 658 24.36 -20.11 16.25
CA LEU A 658 23.49 -20.55 15.16
C LEU A 658 24.08 -20.26 13.77
N ASN A 659 24.70 -19.11 13.57
CA ASN A 659 25.35 -18.75 12.30
C ASN A 659 26.56 -19.65 12.01
N THR A 660 27.41 -19.92 12.99
CA THR A 660 28.51 -20.89 12.86
C THR A 660 27.99 -22.28 12.51
N PHE A 661 26.92 -22.75 13.16
CA PHE A 661 26.29 -24.03 12.78
C PHE A 661 25.75 -24.02 11.34
N PHE A 662 25.11 -22.93 10.89
CA PHE A 662 24.66 -22.83 9.51
C PHE A 662 25.81 -22.79 8.50
N GLU A 663 26.98 -22.26 8.88
CA GLU A 663 28.19 -22.24 8.06
C GLU A 663 28.87 -23.62 8.03
N ASP A 664 29.15 -24.22 9.19
CA ASP A 664 29.74 -25.56 9.35
C ASP A 664 28.89 -26.68 8.74
N GLN A 665 27.59 -26.47 8.56
CA GLN A 665 26.65 -27.43 7.94
C GLN A 665 26.14 -26.98 6.58
N GLN A 666 26.66 -25.86 6.03
CA GLN A 666 26.29 -25.33 4.71
C GLN A 666 24.77 -25.18 4.52
N PHE A 667 24.07 -24.70 5.55
CA PHE A 667 22.68 -24.28 5.43
C PHE A 667 22.62 -22.85 4.86
N PRO A 668 21.80 -22.60 3.82
CA PRO A 668 21.57 -21.25 3.30
C PRO A 668 20.59 -20.49 4.21
N ILE A 669 20.98 -20.29 5.48
CA ILE A 669 20.20 -19.64 6.53
C ILE A 669 21.15 -18.72 7.30
N ARG A 670 20.67 -17.56 7.73
CA ARG A 670 21.37 -16.71 8.71
C ARG A 670 20.42 -16.18 9.78
N VAL A 671 20.97 -15.85 10.94
CA VAL A 671 20.28 -15.11 12.00
C VAL A 671 20.77 -13.66 11.97
N ALA A 672 19.88 -12.74 11.63
CA ALA A 672 20.09 -11.30 11.80
C ALA A 672 19.79 -10.88 13.24
N GLN A 673 20.45 -9.85 13.76
CA GLN A 673 20.29 -9.37 15.13
C GLN A 673 20.37 -7.85 15.24
N PHE A 674 19.56 -7.28 16.13
CA PHE A 674 19.80 -5.95 16.70
C PHE A 674 19.44 -5.94 18.19
N ALA A 675 20.41 -5.56 19.04
CA ALA A 675 20.31 -5.69 20.51
C ALA A 675 19.84 -7.11 20.91
N SER A 676 18.66 -7.22 21.55
CA SER A 676 18.03 -8.49 21.93
C SER A 676 16.89 -8.97 21.01
N GLN A 677 16.71 -8.33 19.85
CA GLN A 677 15.92 -8.86 18.75
C GLN A 677 16.80 -9.69 17.82
N PHE A 678 16.29 -10.83 17.36
CA PHE A 678 16.90 -11.63 16.30
C PHE A 678 15.86 -12.17 15.31
N ARG A 679 16.30 -12.58 14.11
CA ARG A 679 15.40 -12.94 13.00
C ARG A 679 16.06 -13.98 12.09
N PHE A 680 15.34 -15.06 11.79
CA PHE A 680 15.78 -16.02 10.78
C PHE A 680 15.60 -15.42 9.38
N MET A 681 16.70 -15.32 8.64
CA MET A 681 16.76 -14.87 7.27
C MET A 681 17.00 -16.07 6.36
N PHE A 682 16.17 -16.20 5.34
CA PHE A 682 16.23 -17.22 4.30
C PHE A 682 16.32 -16.55 2.94
N PRO A 683 17.06 -17.11 1.97
CA PRO A 683 17.02 -16.66 0.60
C PRO A 683 15.70 -17.04 -0.10
N PRO A 684 15.36 -16.40 -1.24
CA PRO A 684 14.11 -16.63 -1.96
C PRO A 684 13.90 -18.07 -2.48
N ASP A 685 14.98 -18.73 -2.92
CA ASP A 685 15.02 -20.08 -3.50
C ASP A 685 14.69 -21.20 -2.50
N LEU A 686 14.87 -20.96 -1.19
CA LEU A 686 14.65 -21.95 -0.14
C LEU A 686 13.15 -22.19 0.11
N GLU A 687 12.46 -22.76 -0.89
CA GLU A 687 11.01 -22.71 -1.04
C GLU A 687 10.26 -23.13 0.23
N TYR A 688 10.78 -24.12 0.97
CA TYR A 688 10.15 -24.72 2.15
C TYR A 688 10.70 -24.24 3.50
N ALA A 689 11.48 -23.15 3.55
CA ALA A 689 12.04 -22.57 4.78
C ALA A 689 11.04 -22.37 5.94
N ASP A 690 9.77 -22.09 5.60
CA ASP A 690 8.65 -22.03 6.54
C ASP A 690 8.51 -23.26 7.47
N MET A 691 9.01 -24.43 7.06
CA MET A 691 8.98 -25.67 7.86
C MET A 691 9.74 -25.53 9.17
N LEU A 692 10.84 -24.76 9.22
CA LEU A 692 11.63 -24.57 10.44
C LEU A 692 10.75 -24.11 11.62
N TYR A 693 9.79 -23.22 11.36
CA TYR A 693 8.89 -22.71 12.40
C TYR A 693 7.94 -23.79 12.95
N PHE A 694 7.46 -24.72 12.11
CA PHE A 694 6.67 -25.85 12.60
C PHE A 694 7.54 -26.83 13.41
N HIS A 695 8.77 -27.13 12.97
CA HIS A 695 9.68 -28.03 13.69
C HIS A 695 10.18 -27.43 15.02
N LEU A 696 10.30 -26.10 15.13
CA LEU A 696 10.55 -25.40 16.40
C LEU A 696 9.36 -25.53 17.37
N LEU A 697 8.13 -25.31 16.90
CA LEU A 697 6.92 -25.51 17.71
C LEU A 697 6.79 -26.98 18.15
N ASP A 698 7.09 -27.94 17.27
CA ASP A 698 7.13 -29.37 17.60
C ASP A 698 8.17 -29.72 18.68
N ARG A 699 9.28 -28.98 18.75
CA ARG A 699 10.34 -29.11 19.77
C ARG A 699 10.15 -28.24 21.02
N GLY A 700 9.02 -27.56 21.17
CA GLY A 700 8.77 -26.71 22.34
C GLY A 700 9.56 -25.41 22.34
N VAL A 701 9.75 -24.80 21.16
CA VAL A 701 10.19 -23.41 21.01
C VAL A 701 9.06 -22.63 20.35
N PHE A 702 8.44 -21.70 21.08
CA PHE A 702 7.35 -20.89 20.57
C PHE A 702 7.89 -19.66 19.83
N THR A 703 7.54 -19.58 18.55
CA THR A 703 7.81 -18.45 17.66
C THR A 703 6.57 -18.17 16.83
N ARG A 704 6.31 -16.90 16.47
CA ARG A 704 5.17 -16.55 15.61
C ARG A 704 5.43 -16.77 14.12
N GLY A 705 6.64 -17.19 13.76
CA GLY A 705 7.03 -17.76 12.47
C GLY A 705 6.78 -16.90 11.22
N TRP A 706 7.08 -17.51 10.07
CA TRP A 706 6.81 -16.99 8.72
C TRP A 706 7.45 -15.62 8.47
N GLY A 707 8.72 -15.48 8.88
CA GLY A 707 9.47 -14.24 8.78
C GLY A 707 8.95 -13.18 9.76
N ASP A 708 8.71 -13.56 11.02
CA ASP A 708 8.45 -12.64 12.13
C ASP A 708 9.62 -12.63 13.13
N ASN A 709 9.64 -11.61 13.98
CA ASN A 709 10.77 -11.28 14.83
C ASN A 709 10.79 -12.11 16.10
N CYS A 710 11.98 -12.58 16.45
CA CYS A 710 12.25 -13.30 17.68
C CYS A 710 13.01 -12.39 18.66
N PHE A 711 12.89 -12.65 19.96
CA PHE A 711 13.45 -11.80 21.02
C PHE A 711 13.87 -12.64 22.20
N LEU A 712 15.00 -12.29 22.82
CA LEU A 712 15.28 -12.71 24.20
C LEU A 712 14.69 -11.71 25.20
N SER A 713 14.55 -12.20 26.43
CA SER A 713 14.07 -11.48 27.61
C SER A 713 15.00 -11.75 28.80
N THR A 714 14.90 -10.95 29.87
CA THR A 714 15.73 -11.14 31.08
C THR A 714 15.56 -12.51 31.74
N GLU A 715 14.42 -13.16 31.51
CA GLU A 715 14.03 -14.45 32.10
C GLU A 715 14.51 -15.68 31.29
N HIS A 716 15.17 -15.48 30.15
CA HIS A 716 15.77 -16.58 29.38
C HIS A 716 17.03 -17.11 30.07
N SER A 717 16.93 -18.29 30.67
CA SER A 717 18.04 -19.01 31.29
C SER A 717 19.04 -19.56 30.26
N ASP A 718 20.20 -20.00 30.73
CA ASP A 718 21.21 -20.65 29.87
C ASP A 718 20.67 -21.98 29.29
N GLU A 719 19.80 -22.66 30.04
CA GLU A 719 19.12 -23.89 29.58
C GLU A 719 18.09 -23.58 28.48
N ASP A 720 17.34 -22.48 28.60
CA ASP A 720 16.41 -22.00 27.55
C ASP A 720 17.16 -21.69 26.25
N ILE A 721 18.25 -20.92 26.33
CA ILE A 721 19.07 -20.57 25.17
C ILE A 721 19.68 -21.82 24.53
N ALA A 722 20.24 -22.73 25.34
CA ALA A 722 20.77 -24.00 24.86
C ALA A 722 19.68 -24.90 24.24
N HIS A 723 18.44 -24.83 24.73
CA HIS A 723 17.30 -25.54 24.14
C HIS A 723 16.89 -24.96 22.79
N VAL A 724 16.84 -23.63 22.66
CA VAL A 724 16.59 -22.96 21.38
C VAL A 724 17.67 -23.33 20.35
N ILE A 725 18.94 -23.34 20.75
CA ILE A 725 20.06 -23.75 19.88
C ILE A 725 19.87 -25.19 19.37
N ARG A 726 19.71 -26.17 20.28
CA ARG A 726 19.47 -27.57 19.91
C ARG A 726 18.25 -27.72 19.02
N ALA A 727 17.15 -27.04 19.35
CA ALA A 727 15.91 -27.15 18.61
C ALA A 727 16.02 -26.63 17.18
N VAL A 728 16.76 -25.54 16.93
CA VAL A 728 17.07 -25.07 15.57
C VAL A 728 17.95 -26.09 14.84
N GLN A 729 19.04 -26.52 15.48
CA GLN A 729 20.02 -27.44 14.88
C GLN A 729 19.40 -28.76 14.44
N GLU A 730 18.68 -29.43 15.35
CA GLU A 730 17.95 -30.66 15.05
C GLU A 730 16.86 -30.47 14.00
N SER A 731 16.16 -29.32 14.00
CA SER A 731 15.13 -29.04 12.99
C SER A 731 15.73 -28.91 11.59
N CYS A 732 16.84 -28.17 11.43
CA CYS A 732 17.50 -28.03 10.13
C CYS A 732 18.06 -29.37 9.62
N LEU A 733 18.64 -30.20 10.50
CA LEU A 733 19.10 -31.55 10.14
C LEU A 733 17.95 -32.48 9.76
N GLU A 734 16.83 -32.44 10.49
CA GLU A 734 15.62 -33.21 10.18
C GLU A 734 15.01 -32.79 8.82
N ILE A 735 14.92 -31.48 8.55
CA ILE A 735 14.37 -30.94 7.30
C ILE A 735 15.29 -31.28 6.11
N ARG A 736 16.62 -31.27 6.29
CA ARG A 736 17.59 -31.83 5.30
C ARG A 736 17.35 -33.33 5.08
N GLN A 737 17.20 -34.12 6.13
CA GLN A 737 16.89 -35.56 6.01
C GLN A 737 15.56 -35.83 5.29
N GLY A 738 14.60 -34.91 5.39
CA GLY A 738 13.36 -34.90 4.60
C GLY A 738 13.51 -34.53 3.12
N GLY A 739 14.69 -34.11 2.67
CA GLY A 739 14.95 -33.62 1.31
C GLY A 739 14.40 -32.22 1.05
N PHE A 740 14.17 -31.41 2.08
CA PHE A 740 13.61 -30.05 1.97
C PHE A 740 14.66 -28.93 2.07
N PHE A 741 15.85 -29.22 2.62
CA PHE A 741 17.03 -28.33 2.62
C PHE A 741 18.18 -29.01 1.85
N PRO A 742 19.06 -28.24 1.17
CA PRO A 742 20.14 -28.81 0.37
C PRO A 742 21.16 -29.58 1.21
N ASP A 743 21.75 -30.63 0.64
CA ASP A 743 22.82 -31.42 1.27
C ASP A 743 24.17 -30.67 1.29
N ALA A 744 25.08 -31.11 2.16
CA ALA A 744 26.38 -30.45 2.37
C ALA A 744 27.33 -30.60 1.15
N ASP A 745 27.31 -31.74 0.49
CA ASP A 745 28.22 -32.05 -0.65
C ASP A 745 27.78 -31.41 -1.98
N ASP A 746 26.71 -30.60 -1.99
CA ASP A 746 26.10 -30.04 -3.21
C ASP A 746 26.86 -28.78 -3.71
N GLU A 747 28.16 -28.93 -3.99
CA GLU A 747 29.14 -27.88 -4.38
C GLU A 747 28.74 -26.99 -5.59
N LYS A 748 27.61 -27.25 -6.26
CA LYS A 748 27.32 -26.75 -7.60
C LYS A 748 26.20 -25.71 -7.72
N LYS A 749 25.63 -25.26 -6.59
CA LYS A 749 24.60 -24.19 -6.59
C LYS A 749 24.89 -22.97 -5.71
N ASN A 750 25.99 -22.95 -4.95
CA ASN A 750 26.28 -21.85 -4.02
C ASN A 750 26.83 -20.59 -4.70
N VAL A 751 25.94 -19.77 -5.28
CA VAL A 751 26.28 -18.46 -5.84
C VAL A 751 26.41 -17.40 -4.72
N VAL A 752 27.65 -17.16 -4.31
CA VAL A 752 28.20 -15.89 -3.79
C VAL A 752 27.25 -14.98 -2.97
N LEU A 753 26.83 -15.43 -1.78
CA LEU A 753 26.47 -14.50 -0.69
C LEU A 753 27.76 -14.02 0.02
N ASN A 754 28.53 -13.17 -0.65
CA ASN A 754 29.77 -12.60 -0.08
C ASN A 754 29.97 -11.13 -0.46
N ARG A 755 29.41 -10.22 0.36
CA ARG A 755 29.82 -8.81 0.45
C ARG A 755 29.47 -8.19 1.82
N SER A 756 30.45 -8.28 2.71
CA SER A 756 30.80 -7.22 3.68
C SER A 756 29.74 -6.71 4.66
N ALA A 757 29.65 -7.35 5.83
CA ALA A 757 29.37 -6.60 7.06
C ALA A 757 30.65 -5.82 7.48
N PRO A 758 30.57 -4.51 7.79
CA PRO A 758 31.75 -3.73 8.16
C PRO A 758 32.15 -3.96 9.63
N SER A 759 33.26 -4.65 9.87
CA SER A 759 33.85 -4.77 11.20
C SER A 759 34.45 -3.43 11.66
N ALA A 760 34.08 -2.97 12.86
CA ALA A 760 34.56 -1.69 13.38
C ALA A 760 36.06 -1.73 13.73
N THR A 761 36.88 -0.90 13.07
CA THR A 761 38.23 -0.51 13.54
C THR A 761 38.61 0.87 12.97
N GLU A 762 39.66 1.48 13.53
CA GLU A 762 39.97 2.91 13.47
C GLU A 762 40.42 3.47 12.08
N PRO A 763 40.37 4.80 11.86
CA PRO A 763 40.36 5.38 10.52
C PRO A 763 41.74 5.53 9.85
N ALA A 764 41.78 5.25 8.55
CA ALA A 764 42.88 5.59 7.65
C ALA A 764 42.59 6.89 6.87
N ALA A 765 43.65 7.63 6.49
CA ALA A 765 43.54 9.00 6.00
C ALA A 765 43.10 9.14 4.53
N LEU A 766 42.38 10.23 4.25
CA LEU A 766 42.06 10.70 2.90
C LEU A 766 43.33 10.94 2.05
N GLN A 767 43.35 10.38 0.84
CA GLN A 767 44.16 10.89 -0.26
C GLN A 767 43.30 11.03 -1.52
N SER A 768 43.52 12.11 -2.25
CA SER A 768 42.68 12.55 -3.37
C SER A 768 43.09 11.92 -4.70
N VAL A 769 42.10 11.48 -5.48
CA VAL A 769 42.24 11.22 -6.92
C VAL A 769 41.20 12.10 -7.64
N ALA A 770 41.60 12.76 -8.73
CA ALA A 770 40.74 13.67 -9.49
C ALA A 770 39.83 12.90 -10.47
N PRO A 771 38.66 13.45 -10.85
CA PRO A 771 37.71 12.75 -11.71
C PRO A 771 38.16 12.72 -13.18
N GLU A 772 37.94 11.58 -13.83
CA GLU A 772 38.06 11.41 -15.28
C GLU A 772 36.69 11.61 -15.95
N VAL A 773 36.66 12.19 -17.15
CA VAL A 773 35.41 12.67 -17.78
C VAL A 773 34.78 11.58 -18.64
N ALA A 774 33.68 10.99 -18.16
CA ALA A 774 32.82 10.11 -18.93
C ALA A 774 31.64 10.86 -19.58
N THR A 775 31.37 10.56 -20.85
CA THR A 775 30.27 11.14 -21.65
C THR A 775 28.94 10.45 -21.38
N THR A 776 27.86 11.21 -21.25
CA THR A 776 26.48 10.71 -21.09
C THR A 776 25.94 10.01 -22.35
N PRO A 777 25.27 8.84 -22.21
CA PRO A 777 24.31 8.35 -23.20
C PRO A 777 23.02 9.19 -23.20
N GLU A 778 22.30 9.20 -24.31
CA GLU A 778 20.96 9.79 -24.40
C GLU A 778 19.88 8.86 -23.81
N ALA A 779 18.74 9.45 -23.40
CA ALA A 779 17.63 8.73 -22.77
C ALA A 779 16.61 8.22 -23.81
N PRO A 780 15.92 7.09 -23.57
CA PRO A 780 14.90 6.57 -24.47
C PRO A 780 13.65 7.46 -24.50
N GLU A 781 13.05 7.60 -25.69
CA GLU A 781 11.83 8.38 -25.90
C GLU A 781 10.58 7.69 -25.33
N ILE A 782 9.61 8.48 -24.86
CA ILE A 782 8.35 7.98 -24.28
C ILE A 782 7.31 7.82 -25.39
N SER A 783 7.08 6.58 -25.82
CA SER A 783 6.04 6.26 -26.82
C SER A 783 4.62 6.40 -26.28
N THR A 784 3.73 6.84 -27.16
CA THR A 784 2.27 6.94 -27.02
C THR A 784 1.54 5.69 -27.51
N LEU A 785 2.22 4.74 -28.15
CA LEU A 785 1.67 3.48 -28.63
C LEU A 785 1.23 2.58 -27.47
N VAL A 786 0.13 1.85 -27.66
CA VAL A 786 -0.35 0.80 -26.75
C VAL A 786 -0.61 -0.48 -27.52
N GLU A 787 0.06 -1.56 -27.15
CA GLU A 787 -0.17 -2.88 -27.72
C GLU A 787 -1.43 -3.50 -27.08
N ILE A 788 -2.60 -3.36 -27.72
CA ILE A 788 -3.88 -3.88 -27.20
C ILE A 788 -3.97 -5.38 -27.51
N GLN A 789 -3.69 -5.75 -28.75
CA GLN A 789 -3.61 -7.13 -29.23
C GLN A 789 -2.52 -7.19 -30.32
N PRO A 790 -1.23 -7.26 -29.96
CA PRO A 790 -0.13 -7.17 -30.94
C PRO A 790 0.07 -8.45 -31.78
N ASP A 791 -0.40 -9.61 -31.28
CA ASP A 791 -0.33 -10.89 -32.01
C ASP A 791 -1.34 -10.96 -33.17
N GLY A 792 -0.93 -11.61 -34.27
CA GLY A 792 -1.75 -11.86 -35.47
C GLY A 792 -0.96 -11.65 -36.76
N ASP A 793 -1.38 -12.30 -37.84
CA ASP A 793 -0.69 -12.24 -39.15
C ASP A 793 -1.37 -11.29 -40.16
N LYS A 794 -2.50 -10.65 -39.78
CA LYS A 794 -3.22 -9.66 -40.61
C LYS A 794 -2.57 -8.28 -40.51
N THR A 795 -2.90 -7.40 -41.45
CA THR A 795 -2.53 -5.97 -41.40
C THR A 795 -3.00 -5.34 -40.07
N PRO A 796 -2.13 -4.65 -39.32
CA PRO A 796 -2.50 -4.00 -38.06
C PRO A 796 -3.61 -2.94 -38.17
N LEU A 797 -4.43 -2.89 -37.12
CA LEU A 797 -5.49 -1.90 -36.92
C LEU A 797 -5.06 -0.88 -35.84
N PHE A 798 -4.90 0.38 -36.22
CA PHE A 798 -4.52 1.45 -35.30
C PHE A 798 -5.74 2.25 -34.82
N CYS A 799 -5.84 2.45 -33.51
CA CYS A 799 -7.00 3.04 -32.84
C CYS A 799 -6.64 4.37 -32.18
N ALA A 800 -7.07 5.48 -32.76
CA ALA A 800 -6.83 6.84 -32.25
C ALA A 800 -7.48 7.06 -30.86
N PRO A 801 -6.91 7.90 -29.98
CA PRO A 801 -7.43 8.08 -28.62
C PRO A 801 -8.85 8.66 -28.63
N ALA A 802 -9.69 8.22 -27.70
CA ALA A 802 -10.98 8.86 -27.45
C ALA A 802 -10.81 10.22 -26.74
N ALA A 803 -11.90 10.96 -26.52
CA ALA A 803 -11.86 12.30 -25.92
C ALA A 803 -11.17 12.37 -24.54
N ASP A 804 -11.23 11.31 -23.73
CA ASP A 804 -10.49 11.24 -22.47
C ASP A 804 -8.97 10.99 -22.65
N GLY A 805 -8.49 10.93 -23.89
CA GLY A 805 -7.10 10.69 -24.26
C GLY A 805 -6.69 9.21 -24.23
N LEU A 806 -7.60 8.30 -23.90
CA LEU A 806 -7.32 6.87 -23.66
C LEU A 806 -7.80 5.97 -24.81
N THR A 807 -7.21 4.79 -24.86
CA THR A 807 -7.47 3.71 -25.83
C THR A 807 -8.30 2.57 -25.26
N LEU A 808 -8.54 2.55 -23.95
CA LEU A 808 -9.25 1.46 -23.24
C LEU A 808 -10.67 1.17 -23.78
N VAL A 809 -11.29 2.13 -24.48
CA VAL A 809 -12.60 1.96 -25.13
C VAL A 809 -12.60 0.87 -26.22
N TYR A 810 -11.44 0.52 -26.78
CA TYR A 810 -11.33 -0.47 -27.87
C TYR A 810 -11.14 -1.91 -27.38
N HIS A 811 -10.96 -2.17 -26.08
CA HIS A 811 -10.70 -3.54 -25.57
C HIS A 811 -11.89 -4.50 -25.81
N GLU A 812 -13.15 -4.07 -25.62
CA GLU A 812 -14.30 -4.91 -26.00
C GLU A 812 -14.46 -5.07 -27.52
N LEU A 813 -13.72 -4.32 -28.35
CA LEU A 813 -13.70 -4.45 -29.81
C LEU A 813 -12.56 -5.37 -30.30
N SER A 814 -11.36 -5.31 -29.71
CA SER A 814 -10.27 -6.26 -30.03
C SER A 814 -10.66 -7.69 -29.71
N ASP A 815 -11.22 -7.93 -28.51
CA ASP A 815 -11.79 -9.23 -28.09
C ASP A 815 -12.73 -9.85 -29.13
N GLU A 816 -13.53 -9.02 -29.80
CA GLU A 816 -14.56 -9.44 -30.74
C GLU A 816 -14.07 -9.52 -32.18
N LEU A 817 -12.93 -8.89 -32.52
CA LEU A 817 -12.25 -8.99 -33.82
C LEU A 817 -11.51 -10.33 -33.99
N GLY A 818 -10.96 -10.87 -32.90
CA GLY A 818 -10.34 -12.20 -32.82
C GLY A 818 -8.80 -12.19 -32.89
N ASP A 819 -8.18 -13.19 -32.26
CA ASP A 819 -6.74 -13.34 -31.97
C ASP A 819 -5.78 -13.29 -33.20
N ASP A 820 -6.29 -13.26 -34.42
CA ASP A 820 -5.51 -13.23 -35.66
C ASP A 820 -5.41 -11.84 -36.31
N GLN A 821 -6.08 -10.83 -35.73
CA GLN A 821 -6.11 -9.44 -36.16
C GLN A 821 -5.31 -8.56 -35.19
N PRO A 822 -4.12 -8.05 -35.55
CA PRO A 822 -3.38 -7.16 -34.67
C PRO A 822 -4.11 -5.82 -34.46
N VAL A 823 -4.14 -5.32 -33.22
CA VAL A 823 -4.77 -4.07 -32.80
C VAL A 823 -3.84 -3.27 -31.89
N TYR A 824 -3.57 -2.03 -32.28
CA TYR A 824 -2.74 -1.08 -31.53
C TYR A 824 -3.55 0.17 -31.19
N GLY A 825 -3.48 0.60 -29.94
CA GLY A 825 -4.01 1.88 -29.49
C GLY A 825 -2.96 2.99 -29.60
N LEU A 826 -3.42 4.23 -29.71
CA LEU A 826 -2.60 5.43 -29.62
C LEU A 826 -3.13 6.27 -28.46
N ASN A 827 -2.37 6.45 -27.38
CA ASN A 827 -2.74 7.33 -26.27
C ASN A 827 -2.48 8.80 -26.64
N SER A 828 -3.21 9.73 -26.04
CA SER A 828 -2.89 11.15 -26.18
C SER A 828 -1.72 11.55 -25.27
N PRO A 829 -0.75 12.38 -25.72
CA PRO A 829 0.42 12.78 -24.94
C PRO A 829 0.10 13.29 -23.52
N GLY A 830 -1.02 14.00 -23.37
CA GLY A 830 -1.48 14.52 -22.07
C GLY A 830 -1.75 13.44 -21.00
N VAL A 831 -2.12 12.22 -21.41
CA VAL A 831 -2.32 11.09 -20.48
C VAL A 831 -0.97 10.61 -19.90
N LEU A 832 0.11 10.75 -20.66
CA LEU A 832 1.48 10.43 -20.23
C LEU A 832 2.16 11.59 -19.49
N GLY A 833 1.44 12.69 -19.23
CA GLY A 833 1.98 13.89 -18.61
C GLY A 833 2.85 14.77 -19.53
N LEU A 834 2.89 14.45 -20.82
CA LEU A 834 3.52 15.29 -21.85
C LEU A 834 2.58 16.48 -22.17
N PRO A 835 3.11 17.62 -22.66
CA PRO A 835 2.26 18.70 -23.15
C PRO A 835 1.37 18.23 -24.31
N LEU A 836 0.11 18.66 -24.31
CA LEU A 836 -0.76 18.54 -25.47
C LEU A 836 -0.38 19.63 -26.50
N PRO A 837 -0.32 19.32 -27.80
CA PRO A 837 -0.12 20.34 -28.84
C PRO A 837 -1.27 21.35 -28.93
N ASP A 838 -1.00 22.51 -29.54
CA ASP A 838 -1.97 23.58 -29.73
C ASP A 838 -2.93 23.32 -30.91
N THR A 839 -2.63 22.36 -31.79
CA THR A 839 -3.45 21.97 -32.95
C THR A 839 -3.73 20.46 -33.03
N LEU A 840 -4.80 20.07 -33.75
CA LEU A 840 -5.11 18.67 -34.00
C LEU A 840 -4.07 18.04 -34.94
N GLU A 841 -3.58 18.83 -35.90
CA GLU A 841 -2.59 18.47 -36.90
C GLU A 841 -1.22 18.11 -36.29
N GLU A 842 -0.75 18.85 -35.28
CA GLU A 842 0.47 18.52 -34.53
C GLU A 842 0.29 17.25 -33.68
N MET A 843 -0.87 17.06 -33.06
CA MET A 843 -1.16 15.81 -32.33
C MET A 843 -1.24 14.61 -33.28
N ALA A 844 -1.83 14.77 -34.46
CA ALA A 844 -1.83 13.74 -35.50
C ALA A 844 -0.40 13.42 -35.98
N ALA A 845 0.46 14.44 -36.19
CA ALA A 845 1.83 14.24 -36.66
C ALA A 845 2.68 13.40 -35.69
N GLY A 846 2.53 13.61 -34.38
CA GLY A 846 3.16 12.76 -33.36
C GLY A 846 2.70 11.31 -33.46
N LEU A 847 1.38 11.07 -33.57
CA LEU A 847 0.82 9.72 -33.68
C LEU A 847 1.14 9.04 -35.04
N VAL A 848 1.36 9.81 -36.11
CA VAL A 848 1.82 9.30 -37.42
C VAL A 848 3.23 8.73 -37.35
N ALA A 849 4.13 9.32 -36.55
CA ALA A 849 5.46 8.76 -36.33
C ALA A 849 5.41 7.39 -35.63
N GLU A 850 4.51 7.25 -34.65
CA GLU A 850 4.32 6.04 -33.85
C GLU A 850 3.70 4.90 -34.66
N ILE A 851 2.69 5.21 -35.49
CA ILE A 851 2.12 4.26 -36.48
C ILE A 851 3.24 3.77 -37.42
N ARG A 852 4.10 4.68 -37.90
CA ARG A 852 5.21 4.34 -38.80
C ARG A 852 6.36 3.58 -38.15
N ALA A 853 6.53 3.67 -36.83
CA ALA A 853 7.47 2.84 -36.09
C ALA A 853 7.02 1.36 -36.05
N VAL A 854 5.71 1.10 -35.99
CA VAL A 854 5.12 -0.26 -36.07
C VAL A 854 5.06 -0.76 -37.51
N GLN A 855 4.56 0.08 -38.42
CA GLN A 855 4.33 -0.25 -39.83
C GLN A 855 4.89 0.86 -40.73
N PRO A 856 6.11 0.74 -41.28
CA PRO A 856 6.75 1.86 -42.01
C PRO A 856 6.09 2.30 -43.33
N GLN A 857 5.19 1.49 -43.90
CA GLN A 857 4.50 1.76 -45.17
C GLN A 857 3.07 1.19 -45.16
N GLY A 858 2.16 1.84 -45.88
CA GLY A 858 0.77 1.38 -46.07
C GLY A 858 0.67 0.03 -46.81
N PRO A 859 -0.50 -0.66 -46.78
CA PRO A 859 -1.81 -0.16 -46.38
C PRO A 859 -2.02 -0.06 -44.86
N TYR A 860 -2.44 1.11 -44.37
CA TYR A 860 -2.88 1.26 -42.98
C TYR A 860 -4.38 1.01 -42.81
N LEU A 861 -4.77 0.51 -41.64
CA LEU A 861 -6.16 0.44 -41.17
C LEU A 861 -6.27 1.33 -39.92
N LEU A 862 -7.12 2.35 -39.98
CA LEU A 862 -7.26 3.36 -38.94
C LEU A 862 -8.70 3.41 -38.44
N ILE A 863 -8.92 3.43 -37.12
CA ILE A 863 -10.24 3.70 -36.52
C ILE A 863 -10.17 4.73 -35.39
N GLY A 864 -11.32 5.36 -35.10
CA GLY A 864 -11.43 6.30 -33.98
C GLY A 864 -12.86 6.49 -33.50
N TYR A 865 -13.04 6.47 -32.17
CA TYR A 865 -14.30 6.66 -31.47
C TYR A 865 -14.51 8.12 -31.03
N CYS A 866 -15.70 8.66 -31.30
CA CYS A 866 -16.06 10.06 -31.01
C CYS A 866 -15.04 11.04 -31.62
N SER A 867 -14.43 11.94 -30.84
CA SER A 867 -13.34 12.84 -31.28
C SER A 867 -12.16 12.10 -31.90
N GLY A 868 -11.86 10.88 -31.44
CA GLY A 868 -10.80 10.03 -31.99
C GLY A 868 -10.98 9.74 -33.47
N GLY A 869 -12.21 9.71 -34.00
CA GLY A 869 -12.45 9.56 -35.43
C GLY A 869 -12.03 10.78 -36.25
N THR A 870 -12.13 11.98 -35.67
CA THR A 870 -11.65 13.24 -36.28
C THR A 870 -10.12 13.30 -36.28
N LEU A 871 -9.48 12.81 -35.20
CA LEU A 871 -8.04 12.66 -35.13
C LEU A 871 -7.50 11.57 -36.09
N ALA A 872 -8.20 10.44 -36.21
CA ALA A 872 -7.89 9.39 -37.19
C ALA A 872 -7.99 9.88 -38.65
N LEU A 873 -8.92 10.81 -38.94
CA LEU A 873 -9.03 11.45 -40.24
C LEU A 873 -7.80 12.31 -40.58
N GLU A 874 -7.30 13.15 -39.65
CA GLU A 874 -6.09 13.94 -39.91
C GLU A 874 -4.84 13.04 -40.01
N ILE A 875 -4.71 12.01 -39.17
CA ILE A 875 -3.67 10.96 -39.30
C ILE A 875 -3.70 10.36 -40.71
N ALA A 876 -4.88 9.98 -41.20
CA ALA A 876 -5.04 9.42 -42.55
C ALA A 876 -4.66 10.42 -43.66
N GLN A 877 -5.02 11.71 -43.50
CA GLN A 877 -4.64 12.77 -44.44
C GLN A 877 -3.12 12.98 -44.50
N GLN A 878 -2.43 12.97 -43.35
CA GLN A 878 -0.98 13.14 -43.29
C GLN A 878 -0.22 11.93 -43.88
N LEU A 879 -0.71 10.71 -43.65
CA LEU A 879 -0.14 9.51 -44.28
C LEU A 879 -0.28 9.54 -45.81
N ILE A 880 -1.48 9.87 -46.33
CA ILE A 880 -1.71 10.02 -47.78
C ILE A 880 -0.86 11.17 -48.37
N ALA A 881 -0.77 12.32 -47.69
CA ALA A 881 0.06 13.44 -48.12
C ALA A 881 1.56 13.08 -48.16
N ALA A 882 2.00 12.16 -47.30
CA ALA A 882 3.34 11.59 -47.30
C ALA A 882 3.50 10.35 -48.21
N GLY A 883 2.53 10.08 -49.10
CA GLY A 883 2.61 9.07 -50.17
C GLY A 883 2.14 7.66 -49.83
N ASP A 884 1.63 7.42 -48.61
CA ASP A 884 1.19 6.09 -48.19
C ASP A 884 -0.26 5.75 -48.59
N ARG A 885 -0.55 4.45 -48.70
CA ARG A 885 -1.93 3.94 -48.82
C ARG A 885 -2.58 3.83 -47.43
N VAL A 886 -3.77 4.41 -47.27
CA VAL A 886 -4.71 4.03 -46.19
C VAL A 886 -5.79 3.16 -46.83
N ALA A 887 -5.93 1.91 -46.38
CA ALA A 887 -6.92 0.96 -46.90
C ALA A 887 -8.28 1.09 -46.19
N LEU A 888 -8.29 1.54 -44.94
CA LEU A 888 -9.52 1.81 -44.20
C LEU A 888 -9.34 3.00 -43.24
N LEU A 889 -10.30 3.92 -43.26
CA LEU A 889 -10.55 4.87 -42.18
C LEU A 889 -11.98 4.66 -41.64
N GLY A 890 -12.11 4.16 -40.40
CA GLY A 890 -13.38 3.89 -39.74
C GLY A 890 -13.69 4.87 -38.61
N MET A 891 -14.67 5.75 -38.81
CA MET A 891 -15.14 6.72 -37.81
C MET A 891 -16.33 6.14 -37.02
N ILE A 892 -16.30 6.20 -35.69
CA ILE A 892 -17.19 5.41 -34.81
C ILE A 892 -17.92 6.33 -33.82
N GLU A 893 -19.24 6.51 -33.99
CA GLU A 893 -20.03 7.55 -33.28
C GLU A 893 -19.39 8.97 -33.34
N THR A 894 -18.67 9.31 -34.41
CA THR A 894 -18.07 10.65 -34.59
C THR A 894 -19.10 11.66 -35.11
N TYR A 895 -18.93 12.94 -34.78
CA TYR A 895 -19.85 14.00 -35.17
C TYR A 895 -19.16 15.09 -36.01
N ASN A 896 -19.93 15.82 -36.81
CA ASN A 896 -19.45 17.00 -37.52
C ASN A 896 -19.33 18.18 -36.53
N TRP A 897 -18.12 18.40 -36.01
CA TRP A 897 -17.83 19.41 -34.99
C TRP A 897 -18.12 20.85 -35.45
N LEU A 898 -17.94 21.17 -36.73
CA LEU A 898 -18.28 22.48 -37.30
C LEU A 898 -19.79 22.81 -37.22
N THR A 899 -20.64 21.79 -37.09
CA THR A 899 -22.10 21.93 -36.90
C THR A 899 -22.57 21.60 -35.48
N ALA A 900 -21.65 21.22 -34.59
CA ALA A 900 -21.98 20.99 -33.18
C ALA A 900 -22.23 22.35 -32.48
N PRO A 901 -23.23 22.44 -31.57
CA PRO A 901 -23.46 23.67 -30.83
C PRO A 901 -22.35 23.85 -29.78
N SER A 902 -21.48 24.83 -30.06
CA SER A 902 -20.27 25.24 -29.32
C SER A 902 -20.24 24.88 -27.83
N THR A 903 -19.07 24.45 -27.36
CA THR A 903 -18.52 24.26 -26.00
C THR A 903 -19.25 24.87 -24.80
N ASN A 904 -20.01 25.96 -24.94
CA ASN A 904 -20.95 26.43 -23.92
C ASN A 904 -22.42 26.46 -24.41
N PRO A 905 -23.07 25.31 -24.66
CA PRO A 905 -24.40 25.28 -25.24
C PRO A 905 -25.48 25.74 -24.23
N SER A 906 -26.63 26.21 -24.74
CA SER A 906 -27.70 26.80 -23.89
C SER A 906 -28.20 25.82 -22.81
N ILE A 907 -28.77 26.33 -21.72
CA ILE A 907 -29.31 25.47 -20.65
C ILE A 907 -30.41 24.53 -21.16
N TRP A 908 -31.23 24.97 -22.11
CA TRP A 908 -32.24 24.15 -22.78
C TRP A 908 -31.61 23.08 -23.68
N THR A 909 -30.51 23.39 -24.36
CA THR A 909 -29.72 22.41 -25.14
C THR A 909 -29.13 21.33 -24.21
N LYS A 910 -28.55 21.74 -23.07
CA LYS A 910 -27.99 20.84 -22.05
C LYS A 910 -29.05 19.93 -21.43
N VAL A 911 -30.24 20.47 -21.11
CA VAL A 911 -31.40 19.68 -20.63
C VAL A 911 -31.92 18.71 -21.71
N GLY A 912 -32.05 19.17 -22.96
CA GLY A 912 -32.48 18.33 -24.09
C GLY A 912 -31.52 17.17 -24.38
N TYR A 913 -30.22 17.43 -24.34
CA TYR A 913 -29.17 16.40 -24.46
C TYR A 913 -29.24 15.39 -23.31
N GLY A 914 -29.41 15.86 -22.07
CA GLY A 914 -29.62 15.01 -20.90
C GLY A 914 -30.82 14.08 -21.04
N TYR A 915 -31.97 14.61 -21.50
CA TYR A 915 -33.16 13.81 -21.79
C TYR A 915 -32.90 12.76 -22.88
N GLN A 916 -32.27 13.14 -23.99
CA GLN A 916 -31.94 12.21 -25.07
C GLN A 916 -30.99 11.10 -24.61
N ARG A 917 -29.99 11.42 -23.78
CA ARG A 917 -29.07 10.43 -23.23
C ARG A 917 -29.80 9.39 -22.37
N CYS A 918 -30.82 9.81 -21.62
CA CYS A 918 -31.69 8.90 -20.87
C CYS A 918 -32.57 8.04 -21.79
N ASP A 919 -33.21 8.64 -22.81
CA ASP A 919 -34.01 7.92 -23.83
C ASP A 919 -33.15 6.88 -24.58
N PHE A 920 -31.93 7.24 -25.00
CA PHE A 920 -31.01 6.37 -25.71
C PHE A 920 -30.45 5.23 -24.83
N HIS A 921 -30.07 5.51 -23.58
CA HIS A 921 -29.70 4.44 -22.64
C HIS A 921 -30.88 3.51 -22.31
N LEU A 922 -32.11 4.01 -22.24
CA LEU A 922 -33.32 3.19 -22.06
C LEU A 922 -33.61 2.33 -23.31
N ARG A 923 -33.47 2.89 -24.51
CA ARG A 923 -33.66 2.13 -25.77
C ARG A 923 -32.60 1.05 -25.94
N ASN A 924 -31.34 1.33 -25.65
CA ASN A 924 -30.28 0.32 -25.62
C ASN A 924 -30.65 -0.80 -24.64
N PHE A 925 -31.05 -0.48 -23.41
CA PHE A 925 -31.54 -1.47 -22.45
C PHE A 925 -32.73 -2.30 -22.98
N LEU A 926 -33.69 -1.69 -23.68
CA LEU A 926 -34.85 -2.41 -24.23
C LEU A 926 -34.47 -3.43 -25.31
N LEU A 927 -33.47 -3.14 -26.15
CA LEU A 927 -32.96 -4.02 -27.21
C LEU A 927 -32.26 -5.30 -26.70
N LEU A 928 -31.78 -5.30 -25.46
CA LEU A 928 -30.99 -6.39 -24.87
C LEU A 928 -31.80 -7.66 -24.55
N ASN A 929 -31.15 -8.82 -24.51
CA ASN A 929 -31.80 -10.05 -24.01
C ASN A 929 -31.92 -10.04 -22.47
N THR A 930 -32.61 -11.02 -21.87
CA THR A 930 -32.86 -11.07 -20.41
C THR A 930 -31.58 -11.18 -19.55
N ALA A 931 -30.52 -11.81 -20.06
CA ALA A 931 -29.22 -11.87 -19.38
C ALA A 931 -28.48 -10.52 -19.50
N ASP A 932 -28.33 -9.99 -20.71
CA ASP A 932 -27.60 -8.74 -20.97
C ASP A 932 -28.27 -7.55 -20.27
N LYS A 933 -29.61 -7.52 -20.19
CA LYS A 933 -30.37 -6.54 -19.41
C LYS A 933 -29.87 -6.44 -17.96
N ARG A 934 -29.52 -7.57 -17.34
CA ARG A 934 -28.97 -7.61 -15.96
C ARG A 934 -27.54 -7.08 -15.91
N GLN A 935 -26.71 -7.36 -16.92
CA GLN A 935 -25.34 -6.84 -17.03
C GLN A 935 -25.34 -5.32 -17.24
N PHE A 936 -26.15 -4.81 -18.17
CA PHE A 936 -26.30 -3.38 -18.44
C PHE A 936 -26.82 -2.61 -17.21
N LEU A 937 -27.84 -3.12 -16.51
CA LEU A 937 -28.31 -2.51 -15.27
C LEU A 937 -27.22 -2.45 -14.20
N ASN A 938 -26.45 -3.53 -14.01
CA ASN A 938 -25.32 -3.52 -13.07
C ASN A 938 -24.26 -2.48 -13.46
N ALA A 939 -23.87 -2.41 -14.74
CA ALA A 939 -22.88 -1.45 -15.24
C ALA A 939 -23.34 0.00 -15.03
N LYS A 940 -24.58 0.34 -15.43
CA LYS A 940 -25.13 1.69 -15.22
C LYS A 940 -25.34 2.01 -13.72
N TRP A 941 -25.63 1.03 -12.87
CA TRP A 941 -25.74 1.21 -11.41
C TRP A 941 -24.39 1.51 -10.75
N GLN A 942 -23.30 0.85 -11.16
CA GLN A 942 -21.95 1.17 -10.67
C GLN A 942 -21.51 2.56 -11.18
N ALA A 943 -21.75 2.88 -12.46
CA ALA A 943 -21.47 4.22 -13.00
C ALA A 943 -22.26 5.32 -12.27
N LEU A 944 -23.50 5.05 -11.85
CA LEU A 944 -24.32 5.96 -11.03
C LEU A 944 -23.77 6.11 -9.60
N LYS A 945 -23.28 5.04 -8.96
CA LYS A 945 -22.59 5.12 -7.66
C LYS A 945 -21.31 5.95 -7.71
N VAL A 946 -20.53 5.85 -8.78
CA VAL A 946 -19.36 6.71 -8.99
C VAL A 946 -19.80 8.16 -9.19
N ARG A 947 -20.74 8.42 -10.11
CA ARG A 947 -21.22 9.77 -10.42
C ARG A 947 -21.94 10.46 -9.25
N THR A 948 -22.66 9.74 -8.39
CA THR A 948 -23.32 10.33 -7.21
C THR A 948 -22.33 10.80 -6.14
N LYS A 949 -21.14 10.17 -6.02
CA LYS A 949 -20.04 10.72 -5.21
C LYS A 949 -19.54 12.04 -5.79
N VAL A 950 -19.23 12.07 -7.09
CA VAL A 950 -18.75 13.29 -7.78
C VAL A 950 -19.78 14.42 -7.72
N TRP A 951 -21.06 14.12 -7.94
CA TRP A 951 -22.13 15.12 -7.93
C TRP A 951 -22.37 15.71 -6.53
N ARG A 952 -22.23 14.92 -5.46
CA ARG A 952 -22.21 15.44 -4.08
C ARG A 952 -21.06 16.42 -3.84
N GLY A 953 -19.86 16.12 -4.35
CA GLY A 953 -18.72 17.04 -4.30
C GLY A 953 -18.94 18.33 -5.12
N ALA A 954 -19.51 18.22 -6.31
CA ALA A 954 -19.84 19.37 -7.15
C ALA A 954 -20.91 20.28 -6.51
N VAL A 955 -21.96 19.70 -5.92
CA VAL A 955 -22.99 20.46 -5.18
C VAL A 955 -22.41 21.13 -3.94
N ALA A 956 -21.52 20.46 -3.18
CA ALA A 956 -20.82 21.09 -2.06
C ALA A 956 -19.99 22.32 -2.50
N ASN A 957 -19.29 22.22 -3.65
CA ASN A 957 -18.54 23.33 -4.22
C ASN A 957 -19.42 24.48 -4.75
N LEU A 958 -20.68 24.24 -5.15
CA LEU A 958 -21.60 25.31 -5.56
C LEU A 958 -21.96 26.26 -4.41
N PHE A 959 -21.96 25.77 -3.16
CA PHE A 959 -22.24 26.60 -1.98
C PHE A 959 -20.98 27.26 -1.40
N SER A 960 -19.77 26.83 -1.77
CA SER A 960 -18.52 27.44 -1.28
C SER A 960 -18.13 28.70 -2.07
N ARG A 961 -18.52 29.88 -1.57
CA ARG A 961 -18.07 31.19 -2.10
C ARG A 961 -16.60 31.48 -1.75
N ARG A 962 -15.64 30.77 -2.37
CA ARG A 962 -14.21 31.15 -2.42
C ARG A 962 -13.62 30.85 -3.80
N LYS A 963 -13.05 31.86 -4.46
CA LYS A 963 -12.20 31.65 -5.64
C LYS A 963 -10.96 30.84 -5.22
N LYS A 964 -10.64 29.78 -5.97
CA LYS A 964 -9.34 29.08 -5.89
C LYS A 964 -8.54 29.28 -7.18
N ARG A 965 -7.22 29.38 -7.04
CA ARG A 965 -6.27 29.11 -8.16
C ARG A 965 -6.35 27.62 -8.51
N LYS A 966 -6.10 27.25 -9.77
CA LYS A 966 -5.78 25.86 -10.12
C LYS A 966 -4.37 25.51 -9.61
N PRO A 967 -4.15 24.34 -9.00
CA PRO A 967 -2.82 23.73 -8.96
C PRO A 967 -2.45 23.17 -10.34
N ALA A 968 -1.16 22.98 -10.59
CA ALA A 968 -0.66 22.25 -11.77
C ALA A 968 -0.43 20.76 -11.45
N ALA A 969 -0.21 19.94 -12.48
CA ALA A 969 0.32 18.58 -12.38
C ALA A 969 -0.47 17.53 -11.57
N LEU A 970 -1.81 17.62 -11.59
CA LEU A 970 -2.63 16.42 -11.80
C LEU A 970 -3.33 16.65 -13.14
N VAL A 971 -2.98 15.87 -14.18
CA VAL A 971 -3.63 16.05 -15.49
C VAL A 971 -5.07 15.59 -15.38
N ASN A 972 -5.98 16.55 -15.32
CA ASN A 972 -7.38 16.28 -15.09
C ASN A 972 -7.99 15.70 -16.37
N MET A 973 -8.54 14.49 -16.30
CA MET A 973 -9.18 13.83 -17.46
C MET A 973 -10.31 14.68 -18.07
N SER A 974 -10.99 15.53 -17.29
CA SER A 974 -11.98 16.48 -17.84
C SER A 974 -11.37 17.71 -18.53
N GLU A 975 -10.08 17.96 -18.33
CA GLU A 975 -9.31 18.99 -19.04
C GLU A 975 -8.65 18.42 -20.29
N ILE A 976 -8.15 17.18 -20.28
CA ILE A 976 -7.80 16.46 -21.52
C ILE A 976 -9.02 16.40 -22.44
N TRP A 977 -10.17 15.96 -21.94
CA TRP A 977 -11.44 15.95 -22.68
C TRP A 977 -11.79 17.32 -23.22
N LYS A 978 -11.78 18.36 -22.39
CA LYS A 978 -12.09 19.72 -22.85
C LYS A 978 -11.14 20.20 -23.96
N ILE A 979 -9.85 19.88 -23.87
CA ILE A 979 -8.86 20.24 -24.89
C ILE A 979 -9.08 19.41 -26.17
N HIS A 980 -9.38 18.11 -26.08
CA HIS A 980 -9.73 17.28 -27.24
C HIS A 980 -10.98 17.77 -27.97
N ASP A 981 -12.05 18.10 -27.23
CA ASP A 981 -13.26 18.71 -27.80
C ASP A 981 -12.93 20.07 -28.44
N GLU A 982 -12.09 20.91 -27.82
CA GLU A 982 -11.68 22.22 -28.37
C GLU A 982 -10.78 22.12 -29.62
N LEU A 983 -9.86 21.16 -29.66
CA LEU A 983 -9.05 20.85 -30.86
C LEU A 983 -9.95 20.35 -32.01
N CYS A 984 -10.97 19.55 -31.71
CA CYS A 984 -11.95 19.11 -32.71
C CYS A 984 -12.95 20.21 -33.13
N GLU A 985 -13.33 21.14 -32.24
CA GLU A 985 -14.11 22.35 -32.61
C GLU A 985 -13.30 23.33 -33.48
N ALA A 986 -11.98 23.39 -33.32
CA ALA A 986 -11.09 24.27 -34.09
C ALA A 986 -10.64 23.68 -35.45
N TYR A 987 -10.62 22.35 -35.59
CA TYR A 987 -10.13 21.66 -36.78
C TYR A 987 -11.08 21.76 -37.98
N VAL A 988 -10.51 22.07 -39.16
CA VAL A 988 -11.24 22.12 -40.44
C VAL A 988 -10.75 20.97 -41.33
N PRO A 989 -11.55 19.90 -41.52
CA PRO A 989 -11.11 18.74 -42.28
C PRO A 989 -10.92 19.07 -43.77
N LYS A 990 -9.79 18.64 -44.32
CA LYS A 990 -9.48 18.76 -45.75
C LYS A 990 -10.21 17.67 -46.55
N PRO A 991 -10.35 17.81 -47.89
CA PRO A 991 -10.68 16.71 -48.79
C PRO A 991 -9.92 15.40 -48.47
N TYR A 992 -10.63 14.28 -48.36
CA TYR A 992 -10.03 12.96 -48.12
C TYR A 992 -10.29 12.03 -49.31
N PRO A 993 -9.25 11.65 -50.09
CA PRO A 993 -9.42 10.87 -51.31
C PRO A 993 -9.47 9.34 -51.09
N GLY A 994 -9.34 8.86 -49.85
CA GLY A 994 -9.37 7.43 -49.50
C GLY A 994 -10.76 6.92 -49.11
N ARG A 995 -10.90 5.59 -48.91
CA ARG A 995 -12.15 5.00 -48.40
C ARG A 995 -12.36 5.39 -46.93
N LEU A 996 -13.49 6.03 -46.65
CA LEU A 996 -13.91 6.48 -45.32
C LEU A 996 -15.27 5.85 -44.99
N ILE A 997 -15.31 5.08 -43.92
CA ILE A 997 -16.49 4.39 -43.43
C ILE A 997 -16.91 5.00 -42.09
N HIS A 998 -18.17 5.42 -41.98
CA HIS A 998 -18.71 6.03 -40.78
C HIS A 998 -19.80 5.14 -40.16
N PHE A 999 -19.43 4.47 -39.07
CA PHE A 999 -20.33 3.71 -38.21
C PHE A 999 -21.14 4.67 -37.35
N ARG A 1000 -22.40 4.87 -37.70
CA ARG A 1000 -23.34 5.77 -37.00
C ARG A 1000 -24.33 4.98 -36.16
N PRO A 1001 -24.72 5.48 -34.98
CA PRO A 1001 -25.77 4.87 -34.19
C PRO A 1001 -27.13 4.99 -34.91
N ARG A 1002 -28.11 4.17 -34.51
CA ARG A 1002 -29.47 4.13 -35.08
C ARG A 1002 -30.18 5.49 -35.13
N ARG A 1003 -29.80 6.40 -34.23
CA ARG A 1003 -30.25 7.80 -34.20
C ARG A 1003 -29.29 8.67 -33.40
N ASP A 1004 -28.82 9.75 -34.00
CA ASP A 1004 -27.95 10.74 -33.36
C ASP A 1004 -28.68 11.65 -32.35
N TYR A 1005 -27.90 12.36 -31.53
CA TYR A 1005 -28.42 13.44 -30.68
C TYR A 1005 -28.91 14.62 -31.55
N ARG A 1006 -29.94 15.34 -31.12
CA ARG A 1006 -30.52 16.46 -31.89
C ARG A 1006 -29.59 17.67 -32.02
N CYS A 1007 -28.55 17.75 -31.19
CA CYS A 1007 -27.45 18.71 -31.32
C CYS A 1007 -26.44 18.34 -32.40
N HIS A 1008 -26.45 17.12 -32.92
CA HIS A 1008 -25.59 16.69 -34.04
C HIS A 1008 -26.43 16.26 -35.26
N LEU A 1009 -27.65 16.82 -35.37
CA LEU A 1009 -28.42 16.83 -36.61
C LEU A 1009 -28.00 18.04 -37.47
N GLY A 1010 -26.71 18.08 -37.79
CA GLY A 1010 -26.17 18.95 -38.83
C GLY A 1010 -26.23 18.27 -40.21
N GLU A 1011 -25.68 18.96 -41.20
CA GLU A 1011 -25.37 18.35 -42.50
C GLU A 1011 -24.30 17.26 -42.35
N GLU A 1012 -24.16 16.43 -43.37
CA GLU A 1012 -23.22 15.32 -43.35
C GLU A 1012 -21.76 15.80 -43.27
N LEU A 1013 -20.82 14.88 -43.02
CA LEU A 1013 -19.42 15.25 -42.90
C LEU A 1013 -18.89 15.55 -44.31
N GLU A 1014 -18.94 16.82 -44.74
CA GLU A 1014 -18.51 17.29 -46.08
C GLU A 1014 -16.98 17.25 -46.27
N VAL A 1015 -16.44 16.05 -46.15
CA VAL A 1015 -15.08 15.68 -46.51
C VAL A 1015 -15.18 15.14 -47.93
N SER A 1016 -14.79 15.94 -48.93
CA SER A 1016 -15.09 15.65 -50.33
C SER A 1016 -14.47 14.33 -50.80
N GLY A 1017 -15.34 13.32 -50.92
CA GLY A 1017 -15.02 11.91 -51.16
C GLY A 1017 -16.28 11.07 -50.92
N SER A 1018 -16.28 9.80 -51.32
CA SER A 1018 -17.43 8.90 -51.13
C SER A 1018 -17.41 8.29 -49.72
N VAL A 1019 -18.08 8.93 -48.76
CA VAL A 1019 -18.28 8.42 -47.40
C VAL A 1019 -19.32 7.31 -47.39
N GLU A 1020 -18.98 6.17 -46.79
CA GLU A 1020 -19.89 5.03 -46.61
C GLU A 1020 -20.50 5.02 -45.21
N TYR A 1021 -21.84 4.97 -45.10
CA TYR A 1021 -22.55 5.14 -43.81
C TYR A 1021 -23.25 3.85 -43.34
N HIS A 1022 -22.69 3.19 -42.33
CA HIS A 1022 -23.31 2.02 -41.70
C HIS A 1022 -24.11 2.44 -40.47
N ARG A 1023 -25.42 2.20 -40.46
CA ARG A 1023 -26.28 2.50 -39.30
C ARG A 1023 -26.45 1.27 -38.41
N MET A 1024 -25.84 1.35 -37.23
CA MET A 1024 -25.83 0.28 -36.24
C MET A 1024 -27.17 0.13 -35.51
N ARG A 1025 -27.37 -1.04 -34.87
CA ARG A 1025 -28.62 -1.36 -34.15
C ARG A 1025 -28.75 -0.60 -32.82
N SER A 1026 -27.62 -0.20 -32.23
CA SER A 1026 -27.45 0.58 -31.01
C SER A 1026 -27.86 2.05 -31.16
N TYR A 1027 -28.18 2.69 -30.04
CA TYR A 1027 -28.25 4.14 -29.85
C TYR A 1027 -26.96 4.65 -29.17
N PRO A 1028 -26.66 5.96 -29.21
CA PRO A 1028 -25.36 6.51 -28.80
C PRO A 1028 -24.85 6.09 -27.41
N ALA A 1029 -23.53 6.01 -27.27
CA ALA A 1029 -22.82 5.46 -26.12
C ALA A 1029 -23.32 4.05 -25.73
N GLY A 1030 -23.50 3.22 -26.77
CA GLY A 1030 -23.80 1.80 -26.66
C GLY A 1030 -23.02 0.93 -27.63
N MET A 1031 -22.41 1.49 -28.68
CA MET A 1031 -21.80 0.73 -29.78
C MET A 1031 -20.48 0.04 -29.38
N MET A 1032 -19.71 0.64 -28.47
CA MET A 1032 -18.47 0.09 -27.91
C MET A 1032 -18.69 -0.81 -26.67
N VAL A 1033 -19.85 -1.46 -26.55
CA VAL A 1033 -20.17 -2.34 -25.40
C VAL A 1033 -20.98 -3.56 -25.86
N ARG A 1034 -20.68 -4.74 -25.33
CA ARG A 1034 -21.42 -5.99 -25.57
C ARG A 1034 -22.93 -5.82 -25.28
N PRO A 1035 -23.83 -6.37 -26.14
CA PRO A 1035 -23.56 -7.17 -27.33
C PRO A 1035 -23.39 -6.34 -28.62
N PHE A 1036 -23.50 -5.01 -28.57
CA PHE A 1036 -23.50 -4.18 -29.80
C PHE A 1036 -22.12 -4.01 -30.43
N VAL A 1037 -21.05 -4.24 -29.67
CA VAL A 1037 -19.66 -4.22 -30.17
C VAL A 1037 -19.34 -5.44 -31.05
N THR A 1038 -20.04 -6.58 -30.86
CA THR A 1038 -20.00 -7.72 -31.79
C THR A 1038 -20.48 -7.33 -33.19
N ASP A 1039 -21.62 -6.62 -33.28
CA ASP A 1039 -22.13 -6.09 -34.56
C ASP A 1039 -21.09 -5.18 -35.25
N LEU A 1040 -20.34 -4.40 -34.46
CA LEU A 1040 -19.31 -3.48 -34.95
C LEU A 1040 -18.08 -4.25 -35.46
N ALA A 1041 -17.62 -5.27 -34.71
CA ALA A 1041 -16.54 -6.15 -35.12
C ALA A 1041 -16.86 -6.91 -36.42
N ASP A 1042 -18.10 -7.39 -36.59
CA ASP A 1042 -18.54 -8.06 -37.81
C ASP A 1042 -18.51 -7.13 -39.03
N MET A 1043 -19.04 -5.91 -38.93
CA MET A 1043 -18.98 -4.95 -40.04
C MET A 1043 -17.55 -4.44 -40.28
N LEU A 1044 -16.74 -4.30 -39.23
CA LEU A 1044 -15.34 -3.88 -39.34
C LEU A 1044 -14.46 -4.96 -39.99
N ARG A 1045 -14.74 -6.26 -39.76
CA ARG A 1045 -14.06 -7.38 -40.46
C ARG A 1045 -14.24 -7.31 -41.97
N GLU A 1046 -15.46 -7.18 -42.46
CA GLU A 1046 -15.70 -7.10 -43.91
C GLU A 1046 -15.13 -5.79 -44.50
N ALA A 1047 -15.26 -4.67 -43.79
CA ALA A 1047 -14.64 -3.39 -44.19
C ALA A 1047 -13.10 -3.47 -44.32
N ILE A 1048 -12.43 -4.11 -43.37
CA ILE A 1048 -10.97 -4.35 -43.42
C ILE A 1048 -10.62 -5.21 -44.64
N LYS A 1049 -11.34 -6.32 -44.82
CA LYS A 1049 -11.10 -7.26 -45.93
C LYS A 1049 -11.26 -6.58 -47.29
N GLU A 1050 -12.40 -5.93 -47.54
CA GLU A 1050 -12.64 -5.21 -48.80
C GLU A 1050 -11.61 -4.10 -49.04
N GLY A 1051 -11.27 -3.31 -48.02
CA GLY A 1051 -10.25 -2.26 -48.12
C GLY A 1051 -8.86 -2.81 -48.47
N LEU A 1052 -8.50 -4.01 -48.00
CA LEU A 1052 -7.26 -4.68 -48.37
C LEU A 1052 -7.31 -5.30 -49.78
N GLU A 1053 -8.47 -5.81 -50.21
CA GLU A 1053 -8.68 -6.42 -51.54
C GLU A 1053 -8.72 -5.40 -52.70
N GLU A 1054 -9.01 -4.11 -52.45
CA GLU A 1054 -8.99 -3.07 -53.49
C GLU A 1054 -7.58 -2.80 -54.06
N PRO A 1055 -7.39 -2.79 -55.40
CA PRO A 1055 -6.10 -2.52 -56.03
C PRO A 1055 -5.72 -1.05 -55.97
N ALA A 1056 -4.48 -0.76 -55.56
CA ALA A 1056 -3.94 0.59 -55.49
C ALA A 1056 -3.94 1.28 -56.87
N THR A 1057 -4.87 2.22 -57.06
CA THR A 1057 -5.01 3.04 -58.26
C THR A 1057 -4.93 4.53 -57.89
N ALA A 1058 -4.47 5.35 -58.84
CA ALA A 1058 -4.18 6.76 -58.62
C ALA A 1058 -5.42 7.57 -58.17
N PRO A 1059 -5.26 8.67 -57.41
CA PRO A 1059 -6.39 9.45 -56.92
C PRO A 1059 -7.28 9.96 -58.05
N ARG A 1060 -8.60 9.84 -57.85
CA ARG A 1060 -9.62 10.45 -58.73
C ARG A 1060 -9.60 11.97 -58.58
N LEU A 1061 -8.75 12.64 -59.35
CA LEU A 1061 -8.99 14.02 -59.75
C LEU A 1061 -10.16 14.05 -60.75
N GLU A 1062 -10.98 15.09 -60.69
CA GLU A 1062 -12.27 15.15 -61.36
C GLU A 1062 -12.14 15.45 -62.86
N GLU A 1063 -12.94 14.77 -63.70
CA GLU A 1063 -13.29 15.27 -65.03
C GLU A 1063 -14.66 15.96 -64.99
N THR A 1064 -14.66 17.29 -64.85
CA THR A 1064 -15.84 18.13 -65.16
C THR A 1064 -15.61 18.91 -66.45
N VAL A 1065 -16.31 18.51 -67.53
CA VAL A 1065 -16.57 19.37 -68.70
C VAL A 1065 -17.97 19.06 -69.25
N ALA A 1066 -18.71 20.12 -69.60
CA ALA A 1066 -20.07 20.16 -70.17
C ALA A 1066 -21.24 19.91 -69.19
#